data_AF-A0A9E3IQ60-F1
#
_entry.id   AF-A0A9E3IQ60-F1
#
_cell.length_a   1.000
_cell.length_b   1.000
_cell.length_c   1.000
_cell.angle_alpha   90.00
_cell.angle_beta   90.00
_cell.angle_gamma   90.00
#
_symmetry.space_group_name_H-M   'P 1'
#
loop_
_entity.id
_entity.type
_entity.pdbx_description
1 polymer ?
#
loop_
_entity_poly.entity_id
_entity_poly.type
_entity_poly.pdbx_seq_one_letter_code
_entity_poly.pdbx_strand_id
1 'polypeptide(L)'
;MFRLSCVYRRGWVAGLVLAGLLPAACRRSESSGGAPNARLDLAGIMGEQNPVRRLHELANWVAAQNEEALGKAFLNAPRDIQDELGWLIGLRLEQLHPGEDDRARATRWEKMVRTDNATAPLEKPTVRERLLKLARTDPRGALAGVHAEHLHPNDAHELRVEILKEVAKSDPKLAFTLLQERRDVDRAEVGSDLAKAWGRQAPQEALKWLAPRPRSYATAVLGAAVLEGWAETDLPAAMEAAAMLPITEANHHTVRSITEQWLRSDPKQAAEWLAKQRKLDPIIVVAAISALEDSNPALAAQIYTTQFPPGRQSEYGDSLVASWVKKDPQACIDWLRTLKQGEFYFRSMAAAAEALAREKPAAAIALMNELPADADRRQMILLIGQAIADPRVAMDWLVTLPESATVNDVLRRLMAQASDQDPDALLGLAGRLPPGPRQAAVYAGVAEAKFSKDPDKAIAWIKTLNNPSYMDAIVASVGSQWAEADPRGAAEFVRGLNPGEGRERMVAWVASVLIKKDPAAAVDWSLTLAESYAARIAVGNAFGALARYESEKAVQKATALPPGKIRDEALLSTVITLAGTRIDLGIQVVVQSSPKEQLPLAERLTYVWSQHDLPASIAWAGGLPTGALRDQAILGLANQAAEASPSNALALTGTMDDEGRRYSATYLVLWAWYGKNPETALAMLETVKLTDKHRADILARLKARTQ
;
A
#
# COMPACT_ATOMS: atom_id res chain seq x y z
N MET A 1 -46.40 25.48 1.21
CA MET A 1 -45.55 24.71 0.27
C MET A 1 -44.10 25.00 0.63
N PHE A 2 -43.62 24.57 1.80
CA PHE A 2 -42.78 23.36 1.94
C PHE A 2 -42.19 22.85 0.62
N ARG A 3 -41.00 23.33 0.28
CA ARG A 3 -39.96 22.60 -0.46
C ARG A 3 -38.68 22.60 0.38
N LEU A 4 -38.76 21.96 1.54
CA LEU A 4 -37.61 21.36 2.21
C LEU A 4 -37.52 19.92 1.69
N SER A 5 -37.03 19.77 0.45
CA SER A 5 -36.93 18.47 -0.23
C SER A 5 -35.81 18.45 -1.26
N CYS A 6 -34.58 18.72 -0.80
CA CYS A 6 -33.26 18.41 -1.38
C CYS A 6 -32.27 18.72 -0.23
N VAL A 7 -31.53 17.84 0.48
CA VAL A 7 -30.84 16.57 0.16
C VAL A 7 -30.03 16.76 -1.13
N TYR A 8 -28.69 16.80 -1.19
CA TYR A 8 -27.61 16.31 -0.33
C TYR A 8 -26.30 16.88 -0.92
N ARG A 9 -25.51 17.68 -0.17
CA ARG A 9 -24.04 17.83 -0.24
C ARG A 9 -23.64 19.04 0.61
N ARG A 10 -23.52 18.84 1.92
CA ARG A 10 -22.77 19.64 2.93
C ARG A 10 -23.21 19.35 4.38
N GLY A 11 -24.16 18.44 4.60
CA GLY A 11 -24.70 18.11 5.93
C GLY A 11 -23.80 17.32 6.89
N TRP A 12 -22.64 16.78 6.47
CA TRP A 12 -21.80 15.95 7.34
C TRP A 12 -20.83 16.74 8.23
N VAL A 13 -20.49 17.98 7.88
CA VAL A 13 -19.57 18.81 8.69
C VAL A 13 -20.33 19.64 9.74
N ALA A 14 -21.56 20.07 9.43
CA ALA A 14 -22.34 20.94 10.32
C ALA A 14 -23.02 20.19 11.48
N GLY A 15 -23.36 18.90 11.30
CA GLY A 15 -23.89 18.05 12.38
C GLY A 15 -22.88 17.79 13.50
N LEU A 16 -21.58 17.84 13.20
CA LEU A 16 -20.50 17.70 14.19
C LEU A 16 -20.25 18.99 15.00
N VAL A 17 -20.64 20.15 14.50
CA VAL A 17 -20.36 21.44 15.14
C VAL A 17 -21.38 21.80 16.22
N LEU A 18 -22.61 21.23 16.20
CA LEU A 18 -23.67 21.58 17.16
C LEU A 18 -24.16 20.41 18.05
N ALA A 19 -23.69 19.18 17.82
CA ALA A 19 -23.92 18.04 18.72
C ALA A 19 -22.77 17.87 19.73
N GLY A 20 -22.54 18.88 20.59
CA GLY A 20 -21.89 18.69 21.91
C GLY A 20 -20.47 18.09 21.98
N LEU A 21 -19.70 17.97 20.90
CA LEU A 21 -18.31 17.48 20.94
C LEU A 21 -17.32 18.58 20.56
N LEU A 22 -17.09 19.52 21.48
CA LEU A 22 -15.78 20.14 21.72
C LEU A 22 -15.78 20.88 23.08
N PRO A 23 -15.59 20.16 24.20
CA PRO A 23 -14.81 20.70 25.32
C PRO A 23 -13.37 20.17 25.38
N ALA A 24 -12.96 19.29 24.45
CA ALA A 24 -11.76 18.45 24.66
C ALA A 24 -10.57 18.70 23.73
N ALA A 25 -10.69 19.44 22.62
CA ALA A 25 -9.56 19.66 21.71
C ALA A 25 -9.40 21.13 21.34
N CYS A 26 -8.99 21.94 22.32
CA CYS A 26 -8.18 23.15 22.16
C CYS A 26 -7.87 23.77 23.53
N ARG A 27 -7.24 22.99 24.43
CA ARG A 27 -6.38 23.60 25.47
C ARG A 27 -4.96 23.64 24.94
N ARG A 28 -4.57 24.74 24.30
CA ARG A 28 -3.21 25.30 24.38
C ARG A 28 -3.08 26.61 23.61
N SER A 29 -2.32 27.51 24.26
CA SER A 29 -1.80 28.83 23.89
C SER A 29 -2.74 30.02 24.01
N GLU A 30 -2.50 30.71 25.11
CA GLU A 30 -3.07 31.94 25.66
C GLU A 30 -2.90 33.21 24.80
N SER A 31 -3.63 34.22 25.27
CA SER A 31 -3.27 35.65 25.29
C SER A 31 -3.74 36.52 24.11
N SER A 32 -4.90 37.12 24.29
CA SER A 32 -4.97 38.59 24.42
C SER A 32 -6.28 38.96 25.10
N GLY A 33 -6.16 39.74 26.18
CA GLY A 33 -7.31 40.29 26.89
C GLY A 33 -8.08 41.28 26.01
N GLY A 34 -9.38 41.07 25.89
CA GLY A 34 -10.33 41.98 25.27
C GLY A 34 -11.73 41.58 25.70
N ALA A 35 -12.51 42.53 26.21
CA ALA A 35 -13.86 42.33 26.73
C ALA A 35 -14.82 41.61 25.75
N PRO A 36 -15.90 40.96 26.22
CA PRO A 36 -16.81 40.15 25.40
C PRO A 36 -17.78 40.99 24.54
N ASN A 37 -17.28 42.01 23.82
CA ASN A 37 -18.07 42.94 22.99
C ASN A 37 -17.27 43.46 21.78
N ALA A 38 -16.49 42.62 21.09
CA ALA A 38 -15.94 42.96 19.78
C ALA A 38 -16.93 42.51 18.70
N ARG A 39 -17.55 43.49 18.03
CA ARG A 39 -18.44 43.31 16.86
C ARG A 39 -17.76 42.41 15.82
N LEU A 40 -18.25 41.19 15.68
CA LEU A 40 -17.97 40.35 14.51
C LEU A 40 -18.74 40.93 13.32
N ASP A 41 -18.01 41.50 12.36
CA ASP A 41 -18.53 41.99 11.09
C ASP A 41 -18.72 40.82 10.11
N LEU A 42 -19.95 40.63 9.62
CA LEU A 42 -20.30 39.62 8.61
C LEU A 42 -19.39 39.71 7.38
N ALA A 43 -18.95 40.91 6.99
CA ALA A 43 -18.06 41.11 5.86
C ALA A 43 -16.67 40.47 6.07
N GLY A 44 -16.18 40.41 7.32
CA GLY A 44 -14.90 39.79 7.67
C GLY A 44 -14.95 38.26 7.63
N ILE A 45 -16.04 37.67 8.13
CA ILE A 45 -16.27 36.21 8.10
C ILE A 45 -16.36 35.72 6.64
N MET A 46 -16.93 36.53 5.76
CA MET A 46 -17.07 36.23 4.33
C MET A 46 -15.73 36.20 3.56
N GLY A 47 -14.68 36.82 4.11
CA GLY A 47 -13.33 36.78 3.54
C GLY A 47 -12.55 35.50 3.83
N GLU A 48 -13.03 34.63 4.72
CA GLU A 48 -12.31 33.41 5.14
C GLU A 48 -12.34 32.36 4.02
N GLN A 49 -11.17 32.05 3.44
CA GLN A 49 -11.01 31.15 2.29
C GLN A 49 -11.32 29.69 2.63
N ASN A 50 -11.20 29.29 3.90
CA ASN A 50 -11.49 27.93 4.34
C ASN A 50 -12.99 27.75 4.64
N PRO A 51 -13.70 26.89 3.89
CA PRO A 51 -15.15 26.74 4.02
C PRO A 51 -15.58 26.17 5.38
N VAL A 52 -14.75 25.36 6.04
CA VAL A 52 -15.06 24.77 7.36
C VAL A 52 -14.94 25.82 8.45
N ARG A 53 -13.88 26.64 8.40
CA ARG A 53 -13.65 27.71 9.37
C ARG A 53 -14.69 28.83 9.22
N ARG A 54 -15.01 29.19 7.97
CA ARG A 54 -16.09 30.12 7.65
C ARG A 54 -17.41 29.67 8.28
N LEU A 55 -17.79 28.41 8.11
CA LEU A 55 -19.04 27.88 8.66
C LEU A 55 -19.06 27.90 10.20
N HIS A 56 -17.93 27.64 10.85
CA HIS A 56 -17.80 27.70 12.30
C HIS A 56 -17.94 29.12 12.85
N GLU A 57 -17.25 30.09 12.24
CA GLU A 57 -17.33 31.50 12.63
C GLU A 57 -18.74 32.07 12.38
N LEU A 58 -19.39 31.65 11.29
CA LEU A 58 -20.78 31.99 10.97
C LEU A 58 -21.76 31.44 12.02
N ALA A 59 -21.58 30.19 12.48
CA ALA A 59 -22.43 29.58 13.51
C ALA A 59 -22.30 30.30 14.87
N ASN A 60 -21.07 30.63 15.29
CA ASN A 60 -20.82 31.40 16.51
C ASN A 60 -21.43 32.81 16.43
N TRP A 61 -21.35 33.43 15.26
CA TRP A 61 -21.98 34.72 15.01
C TRP A 61 -23.51 34.64 15.15
N VAL A 62 -24.17 33.68 14.48
CA VAL A 62 -25.64 33.48 14.55
C VAL A 62 -26.09 33.25 16.00
N ALA A 63 -25.33 32.49 16.78
CA ALA A 63 -25.65 32.23 18.19
C ALA A 63 -25.63 33.50 19.07
N ALA A 64 -24.84 34.51 18.71
CA ALA A 64 -24.69 35.74 19.48
C ALA A 64 -25.72 36.85 19.12
N GLN A 65 -26.54 36.66 18.08
CA GLN A 65 -27.49 37.67 17.61
C GLN A 65 -28.91 37.48 18.15
N ASN A 66 -29.69 38.57 18.17
CA ASN A 66 -31.13 38.53 18.42
C ASN A 66 -31.92 38.29 17.12
N GLU A 67 -33.21 37.92 17.24
CA GLU A 67 -34.06 37.58 16.09
C GLU A 67 -34.16 38.69 15.03
N GLU A 68 -34.20 39.96 15.45
CA GLU A 68 -34.27 41.10 14.53
C GLU A 68 -32.96 41.26 13.72
N ALA A 69 -31.81 41.11 14.37
CA ALA A 69 -30.50 41.18 13.73
C ALA A 69 -30.27 40.00 12.78
N LEU A 70 -30.75 38.80 13.12
CA LEU A 70 -30.70 37.63 12.25
C LEU A 70 -31.55 37.80 11.00
N GLY A 71 -32.78 38.32 11.14
CA GLY A 71 -33.65 38.63 10.00
C GLY A 71 -33.03 39.65 9.05
N LYS A 72 -32.48 40.75 9.59
CA LYS A 72 -31.78 41.77 8.78
C LYS A 72 -30.52 41.22 8.11
N ALA A 73 -29.75 40.37 8.77
CA ALA A 73 -28.55 39.78 8.21
C ALA A 73 -28.87 38.81 7.07
N PHE A 74 -29.90 37.98 7.22
CA PHE A 74 -30.36 37.09 6.15
C PHE A 74 -30.83 37.88 4.92
N LEU A 75 -31.62 38.95 5.11
CA LEU A 75 -32.10 39.80 4.01
C LEU A 75 -30.98 40.46 3.22
N ASN A 76 -29.89 40.82 3.89
CA ASN A 76 -28.75 41.51 3.29
C ASN A 76 -27.65 40.56 2.79
N ALA A 77 -27.80 39.25 3.01
CA ALA A 77 -26.85 38.25 2.56
C ALA A 77 -27.09 37.84 1.10
N PRO A 78 -26.04 37.63 0.27
CA PRO A 78 -26.18 37.11 -1.09
C PRO A 78 -26.73 35.67 -1.12
N ARG A 79 -27.41 35.28 -2.22
CA ARG A 79 -28.15 34.01 -2.33
C ARG A 79 -27.29 32.77 -2.08
N ASP A 80 -26.04 32.79 -2.48
CA ASP A 80 -25.09 31.69 -2.36
C ASP A 80 -24.80 31.28 -0.90
N ILE A 81 -25.03 32.19 0.05
CA ILE A 81 -24.87 31.93 1.49
C ILE A 81 -26.19 31.98 2.28
N GLN A 82 -27.28 32.45 1.67
CA GLN A 82 -28.59 32.48 2.34
C GLN A 82 -29.04 31.08 2.72
N ASP A 83 -28.71 30.05 1.95
CA ASP A 83 -29.04 28.67 2.31
C ASP A 83 -28.34 28.23 3.61
N GLU A 84 -27.05 28.57 3.75
CA GLU A 84 -26.24 28.25 4.94
C GLU A 84 -26.69 29.09 6.16
N LEU A 85 -26.95 30.39 5.97
CA LEU A 85 -27.46 31.28 7.01
C LEU A 85 -28.89 30.92 7.43
N GLY A 86 -29.77 30.60 6.49
CA GLY A 86 -31.16 30.23 6.75
C GLY A 86 -31.25 28.94 7.54
N TRP A 87 -30.39 27.96 7.23
CA TRP A 87 -30.30 26.73 8.01
C TRP A 87 -29.80 26.98 9.44
N LEU A 88 -28.71 27.76 9.62
CA LEU A 88 -28.18 28.11 10.94
C LEU A 88 -29.18 28.92 11.78
N ILE A 89 -29.92 29.85 11.17
CA ILE A 89 -30.96 30.61 11.86
C ILE A 89 -32.15 29.72 12.21
N GLY A 90 -32.55 28.79 11.34
CA GLY A 90 -33.58 27.80 11.64
C GLY A 90 -33.26 26.99 12.88
N LEU A 91 -32.02 26.48 12.98
CA LEU A 91 -31.53 25.79 14.18
C LEU A 91 -31.51 26.69 15.42
N ARG A 92 -31.12 27.97 15.25
CA ARG A 92 -31.11 28.93 16.35
C ARG A 92 -32.53 29.20 16.87
N LEU A 93 -33.52 29.29 15.99
CA LEU A 93 -34.93 29.45 16.38
C LEU A 93 -35.47 28.23 17.12
N GLU A 94 -35.08 27.02 16.71
CA GLU A 94 -35.41 25.79 17.43
C GLU A 94 -34.81 25.77 18.84
N GLN A 95 -33.58 26.25 19.01
CA GLN A 95 -32.95 26.38 20.34
C GLN A 95 -33.60 27.46 21.21
N LEU A 96 -33.96 28.61 20.64
CA LEU A 96 -34.57 29.71 21.38
C LEU A 96 -36.03 29.41 21.76
N HIS A 97 -36.73 28.59 20.97
CA HIS A 97 -38.14 28.21 21.17
C HIS A 97 -38.36 26.69 21.10
N PRO A 98 -37.86 25.92 22.09
CA PRO A 98 -37.86 24.46 22.06
C PRO A 98 -39.24 23.79 22.18
N GLY A 99 -40.31 24.56 22.37
CA GLY A 99 -41.70 24.08 22.45
C GLY A 99 -42.62 24.57 21.32
N GLU A 100 -42.13 25.40 20.39
CA GLU A 100 -42.89 25.82 19.22
C GLU A 100 -42.88 24.71 18.15
N ASP A 101 -44.04 24.43 17.54
CA ASP A 101 -44.09 23.54 16.38
C ASP A 101 -43.47 24.19 15.13
N ASP A 102 -43.19 23.38 14.10
CA ASP A 102 -42.53 23.86 12.88
C ASP A 102 -43.31 24.97 12.17
N ARG A 103 -44.63 25.02 12.34
CA ARG A 103 -45.48 26.02 11.71
C ARG A 103 -45.38 27.37 12.44
N ALA A 104 -45.35 27.35 13.77
CA ALA A 104 -45.12 28.53 14.60
C ALA A 104 -43.71 29.10 14.35
N ARG A 105 -42.68 28.23 14.28
CA ARG A 105 -41.31 28.64 13.96
C ARG A 105 -41.19 29.21 12.54
N ALA A 106 -41.85 28.60 11.55
CA ALA A 106 -41.90 29.14 10.19
C ALA A 106 -42.57 30.52 10.15
N THR A 107 -43.65 30.71 10.91
CA THR A 107 -44.34 32.01 10.99
C THR A 107 -43.46 33.08 11.66
N ARG A 108 -42.69 32.69 12.69
CA ARG A 108 -41.72 33.56 13.36
C ARG A 108 -40.57 33.95 12.45
N TRP A 109 -40.01 32.96 11.74
CA TRP A 109 -39.02 33.19 10.69
C TRP A 109 -39.54 34.18 9.65
N GLU A 110 -40.72 33.93 9.07
CA GLU A 110 -41.36 34.82 8.09
C GLU A 110 -41.52 36.25 8.62
N LYS A 111 -41.82 36.42 9.91
CA LYS A 111 -41.94 37.73 10.54
C LYS A 111 -40.58 38.44 10.72
N MET A 112 -39.49 37.70 10.93
CA MET A 112 -38.12 38.24 11.03
C MET A 112 -37.60 38.71 9.67
N VAL A 113 -37.88 37.97 8.61
CA VAL A 113 -37.45 38.30 7.23
C VAL A 113 -38.41 39.26 6.51
N ARG A 114 -39.58 39.55 7.08
CA ARG A 114 -40.45 40.63 6.60
C ARG A 114 -40.15 41.92 7.34
N THR A 115 -39.43 42.83 6.68
CA THR A 115 -39.38 44.23 7.11
C THR A 115 -40.45 45.03 6.36
N ASP A 116 -41.03 46.05 7.01
CA ASP A 116 -42.01 46.97 6.42
C ASP A 116 -41.50 47.72 5.15
N ASN A 117 -40.22 47.56 4.78
CA ASN A 117 -39.58 48.27 3.66
C ASN A 117 -39.18 47.40 2.44
N ALA A 118 -39.33 46.06 2.46
CA ALA A 118 -39.10 45.22 1.28
C ALA A 118 -40.47 44.76 0.73
N THR A 119 -41.07 45.57 -0.13
CA THR A 119 -42.53 45.51 -0.37
C THR A 119 -42.98 44.74 -1.61
N ALA A 120 -42.08 44.16 -2.41
CA ALA A 120 -42.50 43.37 -3.58
C ALA A 120 -41.53 42.23 -3.97
N PRO A 121 -42.03 40.99 -4.16
CA PRO A 121 -41.32 39.96 -4.92
C PRO A 121 -41.15 40.41 -6.38
N LEU A 122 -40.14 39.89 -7.09
CA LEU A 122 -39.98 40.00 -8.56
C LEU A 122 -41.21 39.52 -9.38
N GLU A 123 -42.27 39.01 -8.74
CA GLU A 123 -43.49 38.46 -9.34
C GLU A 123 -44.49 39.49 -9.92
N LYS A 124 -44.11 40.77 -10.08
CA LYS A 124 -44.84 41.63 -11.03
C LYS A 124 -44.20 41.46 -12.42
N PRO A 125 -44.75 40.62 -13.32
CA PRO A 125 -44.24 40.47 -14.69
C PRO A 125 -44.07 41.82 -15.42
N THR A 126 -44.76 42.87 -14.98
CA THR A 126 -44.66 44.23 -15.51
C THR A 126 -43.39 45.00 -15.15
N VAL A 127 -42.73 44.78 -14.00
CA VAL A 127 -41.56 45.59 -13.59
C VAL A 127 -40.29 45.12 -14.30
N ARG A 128 -40.03 43.81 -14.27
CA ARG A 128 -38.89 43.18 -14.95
C ARG A 128 -38.93 43.46 -16.45
N GLU A 129 -40.06 43.18 -17.10
CA GLU A 129 -40.22 43.41 -18.54
C GLU A 129 -40.09 44.89 -18.90
N ARG A 130 -40.68 45.79 -18.10
CA ARG A 130 -40.58 47.24 -18.33
C ARG A 130 -39.14 47.73 -18.20
N LEU A 131 -38.41 47.30 -17.17
CA LEU A 131 -37.02 47.74 -16.96
C LEU A 131 -36.07 47.13 -17.99
N LEU A 132 -36.26 45.87 -18.41
CA LEU A 132 -35.51 45.28 -19.52
C LEU A 132 -35.83 45.96 -20.86
N LYS A 133 -37.09 46.34 -21.10
CA LYS A 133 -37.46 47.13 -22.28
C LYS A 133 -36.84 48.53 -22.23
N LEU A 134 -36.86 49.18 -21.06
CA LEU A 134 -36.24 50.48 -20.84
C LEU A 134 -34.72 50.40 -21.02
N ALA A 135 -34.08 49.31 -20.61
CA ALA A 135 -32.63 49.12 -20.75
C ALA A 135 -32.14 49.21 -22.20
N ARG A 136 -33.01 48.94 -23.18
CA ARG A 136 -32.67 49.07 -24.61
C ARG A 136 -32.59 50.52 -25.10
N THR A 137 -33.25 51.45 -24.41
CA THR A 137 -33.33 52.87 -24.82
C THR A 137 -32.69 53.82 -23.80
N ASP A 138 -32.75 53.48 -22.51
CA ASP A 138 -32.14 54.20 -21.40
C ASP A 138 -31.55 53.21 -20.36
N PRO A 139 -30.34 52.69 -20.60
CA PRO A 139 -29.64 51.77 -19.69
C PRO A 139 -29.46 52.30 -18.27
N ARG A 140 -29.14 53.60 -18.12
CA ARG A 140 -28.91 54.23 -16.81
C ARG A 140 -30.21 54.41 -16.06
N GLY A 141 -31.27 54.85 -16.74
CA GLY A 141 -32.61 54.95 -16.17
C GLY A 141 -33.19 53.60 -15.78
N ALA A 142 -32.95 52.54 -16.57
CA ALA A 142 -33.34 51.18 -16.20
C ALA A 142 -32.65 50.71 -14.91
N LEU A 143 -31.34 50.91 -14.81
CA LEU A 143 -30.56 50.57 -13.62
C LEU A 143 -30.92 51.42 -12.38
N ALA A 144 -31.24 52.70 -12.57
CA ALA A 144 -31.76 53.57 -11.51
C ALA A 144 -33.18 53.15 -11.09
N GLY A 145 -34.00 52.72 -12.04
CA GLY A 145 -35.34 52.20 -11.83
C GLY A 145 -35.35 50.99 -10.90
N VAL A 146 -34.35 50.09 -10.99
CA VAL A 146 -34.22 48.96 -10.04
C VAL A 146 -34.14 49.44 -8.58
N HIS A 147 -33.45 50.56 -8.32
CA HIS A 147 -33.36 51.12 -6.97
C HIS A 147 -34.68 51.76 -6.53
N ALA A 148 -35.37 52.45 -7.45
CA ALA A 148 -36.65 53.10 -7.18
C ALA A 148 -37.80 52.13 -6.88
N GLU A 149 -37.70 50.88 -7.35
CA GLU A 149 -38.73 49.85 -7.14
C GLU A 149 -38.67 49.18 -5.77
N HIS A 150 -37.67 49.52 -4.93
CA HIS A 150 -37.51 48.97 -3.56
C HIS A 150 -37.60 47.43 -3.51
N LEU A 151 -37.07 46.77 -4.54
CA LEU A 151 -37.06 45.31 -4.66
C LEU A 151 -36.20 44.67 -3.56
N HIS A 152 -36.50 43.40 -3.27
CA HIS A 152 -35.64 42.58 -2.42
C HIS A 152 -34.18 42.63 -2.95
N PRO A 153 -33.14 42.74 -2.10
CA PRO A 153 -31.75 42.93 -2.54
C PRO A 153 -31.26 41.93 -3.59
N ASN A 154 -31.64 40.66 -3.47
CA ASN A 154 -31.29 39.62 -4.45
C ASN A 154 -32.00 39.80 -5.79
N ASP A 155 -33.29 40.15 -5.76
CA ASP A 155 -34.09 40.40 -6.95
C ASP A 155 -33.57 41.65 -7.68
N ALA A 156 -33.17 42.66 -6.91
CA ALA A 156 -32.53 43.86 -7.43
C ALA A 156 -31.14 43.55 -8.05
N HIS A 157 -30.37 42.66 -7.43
CA HIS A 157 -29.08 42.21 -7.98
C HIS A 157 -29.26 41.44 -9.29
N GLU A 158 -30.14 40.43 -9.32
CA GLU A 158 -30.45 39.64 -10.52
C GLU A 158 -30.93 40.54 -11.67
N LEU A 159 -31.86 41.44 -11.39
CA LEU A 159 -32.39 42.34 -12.40
C LEU A 159 -31.34 43.31 -12.95
N ARG A 160 -30.38 43.77 -12.12
CA ARG A 160 -29.25 44.58 -12.60
C ARG A 160 -28.34 43.78 -13.54
N VAL A 161 -28.04 42.52 -13.19
CA VAL A 161 -27.26 41.63 -14.05
C VAL A 161 -27.96 41.40 -15.38
N GLU A 162 -29.27 41.14 -15.36
CA GLU A 162 -30.07 40.97 -16.57
C GLU A 162 -30.12 42.24 -17.43
N ILE A 163 -30.27 43.42 -16.82
CA ILE A 163 -30.21 44.71 -17.52
C ILE A 163 -28.85 44.89 -18.19
N LEU A 164 -27.74 44.65 -17.48
CA LEU A 164 -26.40 44.75 -18.07
C LEU A 164 -26.21 43.78 -19.23
N LYS A 165 -26.69 42.54 -19.10
CA LYS A 165 -26.69 41.53 -20.18
C LYS A 165 -27.54 41.98 -21.37
N GLU A 166 -28.70 42.60 -21.13
CA GLU A 166 -29.57 43.12 -22.19
C GLU A 166 -28.93 44.31 -22.92
N VAL A 167 -28.28 45.23 -22.19
CA VAL A 167 -27.53 46.36 -22.76
C VAL A 167 -26.37 45.84 -23.61
N ALA A 168 -25.66 44.81 -23.14
CA ALA A 168 -24.56 44.21 -23.91
C ALA A 168 -25.02 43.56 -25.22
N LYS A 169 -26.31 43.29 -25.43
CA LYS A 169 -26.80 42.82 -26.73
C LYS A 169 -26.78 43.89 -27.81
N SER A 170 -26.73 45.17 -27.44
CA SER A 170 -26.72 46.30 -28.38
C SER A 170 -25.48 47.20 -28.24
N ASP A 171 -24.98 47.39 -27.01
CA ASP A 171 -23.79 48.17 -26.72
C ASP A 171 -22.96 47.52 -25.58
N PRO A 172 -22.10 46.56 -25.92
CA PRO A 172 -21.20 45.92 -24.96
C PRO A 172 -20.26 46.90 -24.24
N LYS A 173 -19.78 47.95 -24.92
CA LYS A 173 -18.86 48.93 -24.32
C LYS A 173 -19.55 49.67 -23.18
N LEU A 174 -20.77 50.14 -23.44
CA LEU A 174 -21.59 50.81 -22.43
C LEU A 174 -21.92 49.87 -21.28
N ALA A 175 -22.26 48.60 -21.53
CA ALA A 175 -22.51 47.62 -20.47
C ALA A 175 -21.29 47.45 -19.54
N PHE A 176 -20.07 47.38 -20.09
CA PHE A 176 -18.83 47.32 -19.30
C PHE A 176 -18.55 48.61 -18.53
N THR A 177 -18.84 49.78 -19.10
CA THR A 177 -18.73 51.07 -18.37
C THR A 177 -19.69 51.10 -17.18
N LEU A 178 -20.95 50.69 -17.39
CA LEU A 178 -21.95 50.63 -16.32
C LEU A 178 -21.60 49.60 -15.23
N LEU A 179 -20.94 48.50 -15.59
CA LEU A 179 -20.42 47.52 -14.61
C LEU A 179 -19.27 48.11 -13.78
N GLN A 180 -18.37 48.92 -14.38
CA GLN A 180 -17.26 49.56 -13.68
C GLN A 180 -17.70 50.64 -12.68
N GLU A 181 -18.79 51.35 -12.99
CA GLU A 181 -19.40 52.36 -12.12
C GLU A 181 -20.06 51.74 -10.86
N ARG A 182 -20.24 50.41 -10.83
CA ARG A 182 -20.98 49.69 -9.78
C ARG A 182 -20.12 48.90 -8.81
N ARG A 183 -20.47 48.94 -7.53
CA ARG A 183 -19.82 48.16 -6.44
C ARG A 183 -20.73 47.06 -5.88
N ASP A 184 -21.99 47.04 -6.29
CA ASP A 184 -23.08 46.17 -5.83
C ASP A 184 -23.26 44.90 -6.68
N VAL A 185 -22.31 44.63 -7.59
CA VAL A 185 -22.35 43.52 -8.55
C VAL A 185 -20.97 42.85 -8.62
N ASP A 186 -20.92 41.51 -8.71
CA ASP A 186 -19.68 40.79 -8.95
C ASP A 186 -19.16 41.12 -10.36
N ARG A 187 -18.06 41.89 -10.41
CA ARG A 187 -17.49 42.37 -11.67
C ARG A 187 -16.79 41.27 -12.46
N ALA A 188 -16.32 40.21 -11.82
CA ALA A 188 -15.58 39.14 -12.49
C ALA A 188 -16.55 38.20 -13.23
N GLU A 189 -17.60 37.76 -12.56
CA GLU A 189 -18.62 36.88 -13.12
C GLU A 189 -19.40 37.60 -14.23
N VAL A 190 -19.98 38.76 -13.92
CA VAL A 190 -20.77 39.53 -14.90
C VAL A 190 -19.87 40.01 -16.04
N GLY A 191 -18.62 40.40 -15.77
CA GLY A 191 -17.67 40.78 -16.80
C GLY A 191 -17.43 39.67 -17.82
N SER A 192 -17.31 38.41 -17.37
CA SER A 192 -17.12 37.26 -18.24
C SER A 192 -18.35 36.99 -19.10
N ASP A 193 -19.56 37.10 -18.54
CA ASP A 193 -20.81 36.96 -19.29
C ASP A 193 -20.97 38.03 -20.37
N LEU A 194 -20.65 39.29 -20.06
CA LEU A 194 -20.69 40.38 -21.03
C LEU A 194 -19.63 40.20 -22.13
N ALA A 195 -18.42 39.76 -21.77
CA ALA A 195 -17.36 39.45 -22.73
C ALA A 195 -17.78 38.31 -23.68
N LYS A 196 -18.40 37.26 -23.15
CA LYS A 196 -18.94 36.14 -23.93
C LYS A 196 -20.06 36.58 -24.88
N ALA A 197 -20.99 37.40 -24.39
CA ALA A 197 -22.05 37.97 -25.23
C ALA A 197 -21.47 38.85 -26.36
N TRP A 198 -20.45 39.66 -26.06
CA TRP A 198 -19.76 40.47 -27.06
C TRP A 198 -19.02 39.61 -28.08
N GLY A 199 -18.38 38.52 -27.64
CA GLY A 199 -17.73 37.55 -28.51
C GLY A 199 -18.66 36.92 -29.54
N ARG A 200 -19.93 36.66 -29.19
CA ARG A 200 -20.93 36.15 -30.14
C ARG A 200 -21.29 37.13 -31.25
N GLN A 201 -21.25 38.44 -30.96
CA GLN A 201 -21.75 39.48 -31.85
C GLN A 201 -20.66 40.15 -32.67
N ALA A 202 -19.60 40.60 -32.01
CA ALA A 202 -18.53 41.41 -32.60
C ALA A 202 -17.17 41.06 -31.96
N PRO A 203 -16.70 39.81 -32.13
CA PRO A 203 -15.53 39.29 -31.40
C PRO A 203 -14.23 40.03 -31.73
N GLN A 204 -14.02 40.40 -32.99
CA GLN A 204 -12.84 41.17 -33.38
C GLN A 204 -12.80 42.55 -32.73
N GLU A 205 -13.95 43.19 -32.57
CA GLU A 205 -14.04 44.48 -31.87
C GLU A 205 -13.80 44.32 -30.37
N ALA A 206 -14.32 43.25 -29.77
CA ALA A 206 -14.10 42.92 -28.37
C ALA A 206 -12.61 42.69 -28.06
N LEU A 207 -11.91 41.89 -28.88
CA LEU A 207 -10.47 41.66 -28.73
C LEU A 207 -9.66 42.95 -28.93
N LYS A 208 -10.01 43.78 -29.92
CA LYS A 208 -9.38 45.11 -30.11
C LYS A 208 -9.58 46.02 -28.91
N TRP A 209 -10.75 45.98 -28.28
CA TRP A 209 -11.04 46.76 -27.08
C TRP A 209 -10.29 46.25 -25.84
N LEU A 210 -10.03 44.94 -25.75
CA LEU A 210 -9.20 44.37 -24.68
C LEU A 210 -7.70 44.62 -24.87
N ALA A 211 -7.22 44.72 -26.11
CA ALA A 211 -5.80 44.85 -26.45
C ALA A 211 -5.01 45.97 -25.71
N PRO A 212 -5.52 47.20 -25.53
CA PRO A 212 -4.76 48.27 -24.86
C PRO A 212 -4.67 48.12 -23.33
N ARG A 213 -5.30 47.10 -22.72
CA ARG A 213 -5.30 46.92 -21.26
C ARG A 213 -4.03 46.23 -20.76
N PRO A 214 -3.63 46.46 -19.50
CA PRO A 214 -2.54 45.72 -18.88
C PRO A 214 -2.77 44.21 -18.97
N ARG A 215 -1.72 43.47 -19.31
CA ARG A 215 -1.72 42.01 -19.25
C ARG A 215 -1.87 41.60 -17.80
N SER A 216 -3.05 41.11 -17.45
CA SER A 216 -3.42 40.66 -16.12
C SER A 216 -4.29 39.40 -16.23
N TYR A 217 -4.39 38.65 -15.14
CA TYR A 217 -5.29 37.50 -15.07
C TYR A 217 -6.73 37.88 -15.47
N ALA A 218 -7.23 39.02 -14.97
CA ALA A 218 -8.57 39.51 -15.29
C ALA A 218 -8.76 39.82 -16.79
N THR A 219 -7.77 40.45 -17.44
CA THR A 219 -7.82 40.72 -18.89
C THR A 219 -7.80 39.42 -19.70
N ALA A 220 -7.04 38.40 -19.24
CA ALA A 220 -6.96 37.10 -19.89
C ALA A 220 -8.26 36.29 -19.76
N VAL A 221 -8.93 36.33 -18.60
CA VAL A 221 -10.26 35.72 -18.39
C VAL A 221 -11.30 36.35 -19.31
N LEU A 222 -11.33 37.69 -19.43
CA LEU A 222 -12.24 38.35 -20.37
C LEU A 222 -11.93 37.98 -21.83
N GLY A 223 -10.65 37.89 -22.19
CA GLY A 223 -10.24 37.45 -23.53
C GLY A 223 -10.68 36.01 -23.83
N ALA A 224 -10.55 35.12 -22.85
CA ALA A 224 -11.04 33.75 -22.93
C ALA A 224 -12.57 33.69 -23.13
N ALA A 225 -13.33 34.47 -22.35
CA ALA A 225 -14.78 34.56 -22.51
C ALA A 225 -15.21 35.08 -23.90
N VAL A 226 -14.48 36.06 -24.47
CA VAL A 226 -14.70 36.51 -25.86
C VAL A 226 -14.48 35.38 -26.85
N LEU A 227 -13.38 34.61 -26.73
CA LEU A 227 -13.09 33.48 -27.61
C LEU A 227 -14.16 32.38 -27.50
N GLU A 228 -14.65 32.11 -26.29
CA GLU A 228 -15.73 31.13 -26.05
C GLU A 228 -17.04 31.58 -26.72
N GLY A 229 -17.39 32.87 -26.60
CA GLY A 229 -18.55 33.43 -27.28
C GLY A 229 -18.43 33.39 -28.81
N TRP A 230 -17.23 33.63 -29.33
CA TRP A 230 -16.95 33.52 -30.77
C TRP A 230 -17.05 32.08 -31.24
N ALA A 231 -16.53 31.12 -30.47
CA ALA A 231 -16.59 29.70 -30.79
C ALA A 231 -18.02 29.16 -30.91
N GLU A 232 -19.00 29.77 -30.24
CA GLU A 232 -20.40 29.39 -30.39
C GLU A 232 -21.01 29.77 -31.76
N THR A 233 -20.41 30.74 -32.47
CA THR A 233 -20.90 31.22 -33.77
C THR A 233 -19.98 30.85 -34.94
N ASP A 234 -18.67 30.82 -34.72
CA ASP A 234 -17.65 30.50 -35.72
C ASP A 234 -16.40 29.88 -35.06
N LEU A 235 -16.40 28.54 -34.96
CA LEU A 235 -15.30 27.75 -34.39
C LEU A 235 -13.97 27.98 -35.13
N PRO A 236 -13.89 27.91 -36.47
CA PRO A 236 -12.65 28.16 -37.20
C PRO A 236 -12.03 29.53 -36.90
N ALA A 237 -12.81 30.60 -36.97
CA ALA A 237 -12.29 31.95 -36.76
C ALA A 237 -11.88 32.19 -35.29
N ALA A 238 -12.64 31.63 -34.34
CA ALA A 238 -12.28 31.66 -32.93
C ALA A 238 -10.95 30.94 -32.67
N MET A 239 -10.70 29.80 -33.33
CA MET A 239 -9.45 29.06 -33.21
C MET A 239 -8.26 29.74 -33.86
N GLU A 240 -8.46 30.36 -35.02
CA GLU A 240 -7.42 31.18 -35.66
C GLU A 240 -7.00 32.34 -34.75
N ALA A 241 -7.97 33.00 -34.12
CA ALA A 241 -7.69 34.06 -33.14
C ALA A 241 -7.01 33.51 -31.86
N ALA A 242 -7.47 32.37 -31.33
CA ALA A 242 -6.90 31.74 -30.14
C ALA A 242 -5.42 31.38 -30.34
N ALA A 243 -5.05 30.86 -31.51
CA ALA A 243 -3.69 30.46 -31.84
C ALA A 243 -2.70 31.63 -31.97
N MET A 244 -3.19 32.85 -32.22
CA MET A 244 -2.37 34.06 -32.28
C MET A 244 -2.12 34.69 -30.89
N LEU A 245 -2.84 34.25 -29.86
CA LEU A 245 -2.73 34.80 -28.51
C LEU A 245 -1.73 34.00 -27.67
N PRO A 246 -0.95 34.65 -26.79
CA PRO A 246 -0.16 33.95 -25.80
C PRO A 246 -1.07 33.08 -24.91
N ILE A 247 -0.75 31.78 -24.84
CA ILE A 247 -1.44 30.88 -23.93
C ILE A 247 -0.87 31.09 -22.52
N THR A 248 -1.76 31.24 -21.56
CA THR A 248 -1.54 31.52 -20.14
C THR A 248 -2.42 30.58 -19.32
N GLU A 249 -2.15 30.45 -18.03
CA GLU A 249 -2.98 29.67 -17.11
C GLU A 249 -4.46 30.11 -17.12
N ALA A 250 -4.74 31.38 -17.42
CA ALA A 250 -6.10 31.92 -17.44
C ALA A 250 -6.92 31.53 -18.69
N ASN A 251 -6.28 31.28 -19.85
CA ASN A 251 -6.97 30.99 -21.11
C ASN A 251 -6.72 29.59 -21.67
N HIS A 252 -5.80 28.81 -21.07
CA HIS A 252 -5.43 27.49 -21.59
C HIS A 252 -6.60 26.49 -21.71
N HIS A 253 -7.54 26.53 -20.77
CA HIS A 253 -8.70 25.64 -20.74
C HIS A 253 -9.66 25.99 -21.87
N THR A 254 -9.84 27.28 -22.15
CA THR A 254 -10.67 27.76 -23.24
C THR A 254 -10.06 27.39 -24.58
N VAL A 255 -8.77 27.63 -24.80
CA VAL A 255 -8.10 27.25 -26.06
C VAL A 255 -8.19 25.74 -26.28
N ARG A 256 -7.96 24.93 -25.23
CA ARG A 256 -8.16 23.48 -25.28
C ARG A 256 -9.59 23.11 -25.65
N SER A 257 -10.59 23.68 -24.97
CA SER A 257 -12.00 23.40 -25.20
C SER A 257 -12.43 23.71 -26.63
N ILE A 258 -12.05 24.87 -27.16
CA ILE A 258 -12.39 25.25 -28.54
C ILE A 258 -11.69 24.31 -29.54
N THR A 259 -10.44 23.92 -29.28
CA THR A 259 -9.71 22.94 -30.13
C THR A 259 -10.45 21.61 -30.18
N GLU A 260 -10.81 21.06 -29.00
CA GLU A 260 -11.53 19.79 -28.90
C GLU A 260 -12.92 19.88 -29.55
N GLN A 261 -13.63 21.00 -29.35
CA GLN A 261 -14.95 21.23 -29.93
C GLN A 261 -14.90 21.29 -31.46
N TRP A 262 -13.93 22.02 -32.03
CA TRP A 262 -13.78 22.12 -33.47
C TRP A 262 -13.45 20.77 -34.11
N LEU A 263 -12.55 20.00 -33.50
CA LEU A 263 -12.21 18.66 -33.99
C LEU A 263 -13.38 17.67 -33.88
N ARG A 264 -14.23 17.81 -32.86
CA ARG A 264 -15.47 17.00 -32.77
C ARG A 264 -16.51 17.42 -33.80
N SER A 265 -16.59 18.70 -34.15
CA SER A 265 -17.60 19.20 -35.10
C SER A 265 -17.20 18.99 -36.57
N ASP A 266 -15.95 19.33 -36.93
CA ASP A 266 -15.40 19.16 -38.28
C ASP A 266 -13.92 18.75 -38.19
N PRO A 267 -13.65 17.44 -37.99
CA PRO A 267 -12.29 16.95 -37.81
C PRO A 267 -11.42 17.17 -39.04
N LYS A 268 -11.99 17.18 -40.26
CA LYS A 268 -11.21 17.30 -41.49
C LYS A 268 -10.70 18.73 -41.65
N GLN A 269 -11.58 19.71 -41.54
CA GLN A 269 -11.19 21.13 -41.67
C GLN A 269 -10.23 21.54 -40.54
N ALA A 270 -10.54 21.17 -39.31
CA ALA A 270 -9.69 21.49 -38.15
C ALA A 270 -8.30 20.85 -38.29
N ALA A 271 -8.20 19.60 -38.75
CA ALA A 271 -6.91 18.95 -38.93
C ALA A 271 -6.11 19.49 -40.11
N GLU A 272 -6.75 19.83 -41.23
CA GLU A 272 -6.10 20.54 -42.35
C GLU A 272 -5.51 21.88 -41.90
N TRP A 273 -6.21 22.58 -41.00
CA TRP A 273 -5.70 23.80 -40.38
C TRP A 273 -4.50 23.51 -39.47
N LEU A 274 -4.60 22.54 -38.55
CA LEU A 274 -3.52 22.15 -37.63
C LEU A 274 -2.25 21.72 -38.38
N ALA A 275 -2.39 20.97 -39.48
CA ALA A 275 -1.28 20.50 -40.29
C ALA A 275 -0.49 21.63 -40.98
N LYS A 276 -1.12 22.79 -41.23
CA LYS A 276 -0.46 23.98 -41.82
C LYS A 276 0.37 24.77 -40.81
N GLN A 277 0.17 24.54 -39.50
CA GLN A 277 0.82 25.30 -38.45
C GLN A 277 2.25 24.77 -38.20
N ARG A 278 3.25 25.65 -38.29
CA ARG A 278 4.67 25.26 -38.12
C ARG A 278 5.10 25.07 -36.67
N LYS A 279 4.48 25.79 -35.73
CA LYS A 279 4.75 25.70 -34.29
C LYS A 279 3.46 26.00 -33.53
N LEU A 280 2.76 24.96 -33.11
CA LEU A 280 1.63 25.09 -32.20
C LEU A 280 2.11 25.09 -30.75
N ASP A 281 1.32 25.75 -29.89
CA ASP A 281 1.48 25.57 -28.45
C ASP A 281 1.15 24.11 -28.08
N PRO A 282 1.92 23.45 -27.20
CA PRO A 282 1.68 22.07 -26.78
C PRO A 282 0.23 21.80 -26.35
N ILE A 283 -0.45 22.75 -25.71
CA ILE A 283 -1.84 22.58 -25.26
C ILE A 283 -2.78 22.31 -26.44
N ILE A 284 -2.57 22.98 -27.58
CA ILE A 284 -3.37 22.78 -28.80
C ILE A 284 -3.08 21.40 -29.39
N VAL A 285 -1.81 20.99 -29.42
CA VAL A 285 -1.42 19.68 -29.97
C VAL A 285 -2.00 18.54 -29.12
N VAL A 286 -1.95 18.68 -27.79
CA VAL A 286 -2.51 17.74 -26.82
C VAL A 286 -4.02 17.62 -26.95
N ALA A 287 -4.71 18.76 -27.00
CA ALA A 287 -6.14 18.82 -27.23
C ALA A 287 -6.51 18.13 -28.54
N ALA A 288 -5.71 18.33 -29.58
CA ALA A 288 -5.94 17.73 -30.88
C ALA A 288 -5.77 16.20 -30.88
N ILE A 289 -4.69 15.69 -30.29
CA ILE A 289 -4.47 14.25 -30.15
C ILE A 289 -5.60 13.63 -29.34
N SER A 290 -5.96 14.22 -28.19
CA SER A 290 -7.02 13.70 -27.32
C SER A 290 -8.40 13.69 -27.98
N ALA A 291 -8.72 14.67 -28.83
CA ALA A 291 -9.98 14.72 -29.56
C ALA A 291 -10.05 13.70 -30.71
N LEU A 292 -8.91 13.34 -31.28
CA LEU A 292 -8.80 12.49 -32.47
C LEU A 292 -8.40 11.05 -32.16
N GLU A 293 -7.75 10.76 -31.02
CA GLU A 293 -7.23 9.42 -30.71
C GLU A 293 -8.32 8.34 -30.82
N ASP A 294 -9.57 8.71 -30.52
CA ASP A 294 -10.69 7.79 -30.61
C ASP A 294 -11.39 7.73 -31.97
N SER A 295 -11.50 8.86 -32.66
CA SER A 295 -12.31 9.01 -33.87
C SER A 295 -11.49 8.85 -35.15
N ASN A 296 -10.23 9.30 -35.14
CA ASN A 296 -9.30 9.25 -36.26
C ASN A 296 -7.83 9.21 -35.78
N PRO A 297 -7.36 8.06 -35.28
CA PRO A 297 -6.03 7.95 -34.70
C PRO A 297 -4.90 8.15 -35.72
N ALA A 298 -5.12 7.85 -37.00
CA ALA A 298 -4.14 8.10 -38.06
C ALA A 298 -3.82 9.60 -38.22
N LEU A 299 -4.86 10.45 -38.09
CA LEU A 299 -4.70 11.89 -38.15
C LEU A 299 -4.05 12.45 -36.88
N ALA A 300 -4.42 11.92 -35.71
CA ALA A 300 -3.77 12.24 -34.43
C ALA A 300 -2.26 11.92 -34.50
N ALA A 301 -1.91 10.78 -35.08
CA ALA A 301 -0.54 10.33 -35.30
C ALA A 301 0.23 11.24 -36.27
N GLN A 302 -0.39 11.68 -37.36
CA GLN A 302 0.20 12.66 -38.27
C GLN A 302 0.50 13.99 -37.55
N ILE A 303 -0.45 14.50 -36.76
CA ILE A 303 -0.28 15.73 -35.96
C ILE A 303 0.86 15.55 -34.98
N TYR A 304 0.90 14.42 -34.27
CA TYR A 304 1.96 14.08 -33.33
C TYR A 304 3.34 14.10 -34.00
N THR A 305 3.51 13.36 -35.11
CA THR A 305 4.79 13.27 -35.82
C THR A 305 5.24 14.62 -36.39
N THR A 306 4.30 15.47 -36.82
CA THR A 306 4.60 16.79 -37.38
C THR A 306 5.02 17.80 -36.31
N GLN A 307 4.33 17.80 -35.16
CA GLN A 307 4.51 18.82 -34.12
C GLN A 307 5.57 18.45 -33.07
N PHE A 308 5.83 17.15 -32.86
CA PHE A 308 6.83 16.65 -31.90
C PHE A 308 8.00 15.95 -32.60
N PRO A 309 9.02 16.70 -33.05
CA PRO A 309 10.25 16.10 -33.58
C PRO A 309 10.97 15.24 -32.52
N PRO A 310 11.88 14.33 -32.92
CA PRO A 310 12.49 13.35 -32.03
C PRO A 310 13.14 13.99 -30.79
N GLY A 311 12.74 13.53 -29.59
CA GLY A 311 13.31 13.96 -28.29
C GLY A 311 12.35 14.67 -27.30
N ARG A 312 11.11 15.01 -27.69
CA ARG A 312 10.07 15.59 -26.80
C ARG A 312 8.75 14.79 -26.76
N GLN A 313 8.85 13.46 -26.76
CA GLN A 313 7.77 12.56 -27.18
C GLN A 313 6.88 11.96 -26.05
N SER A 314 7.12 12.26 -24.77
CA SER A 314 7.01 11.18 -23.77
C SER A 314 5.64 10.80 -23.20
N GLU A 315 4.58 11.62 -23.25
CA GLU A 315 3.31 11.29 -22.55
C GLU A 315 2.10 11.13 -23.47
N TYR A 316 1.90 12.04 -24.43
CA TYR A 316 0.70 12.01 -25.30
C TYR A 316 0.77 10.95 -26.40
N GLY A 317 1.97 10.53 -26.77
CA GLY A 317 2.15 9.43 -27.72
C GLY A 317 1.68 8.09 -27.14
N ASP A 318 1.84 7.88 -25.82
CA ASP A 318 1.44 6.62 -25.17
C ASP A 318 -0.08 6.44 -25.16
N SER A 319 -0.83 7.50 -24.85
CA SER A 319 -2.30 7.47 -24.87
C SER A 319 -2.82 7.12 -26.27
N LEU A 320 -2.27 7.78 -27.29
CA LEU A 320 -2.62 7.53 -28.68
C LEU A 320 -2.36 6.07 -29.08
N VAL A 321 -1.17 5.54 -28.76
CA VAL A 321 -0.83 4.13 -29.04
C VAL A 321 -1.79 3.19 -28.31
N ALA A 322 -2.03 3.43 -27.01
CA ALA A 322 -2.89 2.59 -26.19
C ALA A 322 -4.35 2.53 -26.67
N SER A 323 -4.89 3.63 -27.22
CA SER A 323 -6.22 3.65 -27.83
C SER A 323 -6.21 3.05 -29.24
N TRP A 324 -5.26 3.45 -30.09
CA TRP A 324 -5.21 3.04 -31.49
C TRP A 324 -4.99 1.54 -31.65
N VAL A 325 -4.05 0.97 -30.90
CA VAL A 325 -3.74 -0.48 -30.96
C VAL A 325 -4.98 -1.34 -30.69
N LYS A 326 -5.89 -0.90 -29.81
CA LYS A 326 -7.12 -1.63 -29.49
C LYS A 326 -8.12 -1.64 -30.65
N LYS A 327 -8.09 -0.63 -31.52
CA LYS A 327 -9.05 -0.48 -32.64
C LYS A 327 -8.48 -1.04 -33.94
N ASP A 328 -7.24 -0.67 -34.25
CA ASP A 328 -6.53 -1.08 -35.44
C ASP A 328 -5.04 -1.24 -35.14
N PRO A 329 -4.64 -2.42 -34.63
CA PRO A 329 -3.24 -2.66 -34.27
C PRO A 329 -2.31 -2.60 -35.48
N GLN A 330 -2.77 -3.01 -36.67
CA GLN A 330 -1.92 -3.04 -37.85
C GLN A 330 -1.59 -1.62 -38.31
N ALA A 331 -2.58 -0.74 -38.44
CA ALA A 331 -2.35 0.65 -38.82
C ALA A 331 -1.49 1.40 -37.79
N CYS A 332 -1.66 1.11 -36.49
CA CYS A 332 -0.81 1.68 -35.44
C CYS A 332 0.65 1.23 -35.57
N ILE A 333 0.88 -0.07 -35.76
CA ILE A 333 2.24 -0.63 -35.96
C ILE A 333 2.89 -0.05 -37.21
N ASP A 334 2.14 0.09 -38.31
CA ASP A 334 2.65 0.68 -39.55
C ASP A 334 3.05 2.14 -39.36
N TRP A 335 2.31 2.92 -38.55
CA TRP A 335 2.76 4.25 -38.15
C TRP A 335 4.01 4.21 -37.27
N LEU A 336 4.06 3.35 -36.24
CA LEU A 336 5.22 3.22 -35.37
C LEU A 336 6.51 2.90 -36.17
N ARG A 337 6.42 2.09 -37.24
CA ARG A 337 7.54 1.78 -38.15
C ARG A 337 8.10 3.02 -38.88
N THR A 338 7.31 4.09 -39.01
CA THR A 338 7.78 5.35 -39.60
C THR A 338 8.59 6.23 -38.64
N LEU A 339 8.53 5.92 -37.33
CA LEU A 339 9.20 6.70 -36.30
C LEU A 339 10.68 6.33 -36.20
N LYS A 340 11.50 7.28 -35.72
CA LYS A 340 12.90 7.02 -35.39
C LYS A 340 12.98 6.02 -34.23
N GLN A 341 13.78 4.98 -34.38
CA GLN A 341 14.01 3.97 -33.35
C GLN A 341 14.72 4.56 -32.13
N GLY A 342 13.96 4.77 -31.06
CA GLY A 342 14.41 5.26 -29.75
C GLY A 342 13.44 4.78 -28.66
N GLU A 343 13.57 5.26 -27.43
CA GLU A 343 12.81 4.75 -26.27
C GLU A 343 11.29 4.70 -26.50
N PHE A 344 10.70 5.77 -27.03
CA PHE A 344 9.26 5.81 -27.33
C PHE A 344 8.83 4.75 -28.36
N TYR A 345 9.65 4.51 -29.40
CA TYR A 345 9.37 3.49 -30.41
C TYR A 345 9.35 2.09 -29.77
N PHE A 346 10.38 1.73 -29.01
CA PHE A 346 10.47 0.39 -28.40
C PHE A 346 9.37 0.16 -27.37
N ARG A 347 9.10 1.14 -26.50
CA ARG A 347 7.99 1.08 -25.54
C ARG A 347 6.63 0.93 -26.23
N SER A 348 6.38 1.68 -27.29
CA SER A 348 5.12 1.64 -28.04
C SER A 348 4.95 0.33 -28.81
N MET A 349 6.03 -0.19 -29.40
CA MET A 349 6.03 -1.51 -30.06
C MET A 349 5.76 -2.63 -29.05
N ALA A 350 6.32 -2.54 -27.84
CA ALA A 350 6.05 -3.51 -26.78
C ALA A 350 4.57 -3.46 -26.34
N ALA A 351 3.99 -2.26 -26.18
CA ALA A 351 2.56 -2.10 -25.87
C ALA A 351 1.66 -2.65 -27.00
N ALA A 352 2.03 -2.42 -28.26
CA ALA A 352 1.34 -2.99 -29.41
C ALA A 352 1.39 -4.52 -29.42
N ALA A 353 2.56 -5.11 -29.13
CA ALA A 353 2.73 -6.55 -29.04
C ALA A 353 1.94 -7.16 -27.88
N GLU A 354 1.91 -6.51 -26.71
CA GLU A 354 1.12 -6.97 -25.56
C GLU A 354 -0.38 -7.03 -25.89
N ALA A 355 -0.91 -5.98 -26.52
CA ALA A 355 -2.32 -5.97 -26.91
C ALA A 355 -2.62 -7.04 -27.98
N LEU A 356 -1.75 -7.18 -28.98
CA LEU A 356 -1.87 -8.25 -29.98
C LEU A 356 -1.81 -9.64 -29.34
N ALA A 357 -1.01 -9.84 -28.30
CA ALA A 357 -0.85 -11.14 -27.66
C ALA A 357 -2.15 -11.68 -27.05
N ARG A 358 -3.09 -10.80 -26.67
CA ARG A 358 -4.38 -11.18 -26.09
C ARG A 358 -5.33 -11.81 -27.12
N GLU A 359 -5.27 -11.35 -28.37
CA GLU A 359 -6.22 -11.78 -29.42
C GLU A 359 -5.57 -12.59 -30.54
N LYS A 360 -4.33 -12.24 -30.91
CA LYS A 360 -3.55 -12.80 -32.02
C LYS A 360 -2.10 -13.07 -31.58
N PRO A 361 -1.86 -14.08 -30.71
CA PRO A 361 -0.53 -14.42 -30.21
C PRO A 361 0.55 -14.54 -31.29
N ALA A 362 0.21 -15.18 -32.42
CA ALA A 362 1.15 -15.35 -33.54
C ALA A 362 1.64 -14.02 -34.14
N ALA A 363 0.76 -13.01 -34.21
CA ALA A 363 1.11 -11.68 -34.71
C ALA A 363 2.03 -10.93 -33.73
N ALA A 364 1.77 -11.04 -32.42
CA ALA A 364 2.63 -10.46 -31.40
C ALA A 364 4.05 -11.08 -31.41
N ILE A 365 4.12 -12.40 -31.55
CA ILE A 365 5.39 -13.14 -31.64
C ILE A 365 6.17 -12.74 -32.90
N ALA A 366 5.48 -12.62 -34.05
CA ALA A 366 6.09 -12.14 -35.28
C ALA A 366 6.66 -10.72 -35.11
N LEU A 367 5.89 -9.80 -34.53
CA LEU A 367 6.33 -8.43 -34.24
C LEU A 367 7.57 -8.38 -33.34
N MET A 368 7.63 -9.22 -32.30
CA MET A 368 8.81 -9.33 -31.45
C MET A 368 10.05 -9.78 -32.22
N ASN A 369 9.89 -10.74 -33.15
CA ASN A 369 11.01 -11.28 -33.93
C ASN A 369 11.60 -10.29 -34.93
N GLU A 370 10.84 -9.25 -35.32
CA GLU A 370 11.32 -8.15 -36.18
C GLU A 370 12.34 -7.23 -35.49
N LEU A 371 12.35 -7.18 -34.16
CA LEU A 371 13.22 -6.27 -33.38
C LEU A 371 14.56 -6.94 -33.01
N PRO A 372 15.66 -6.18 -32.85
CA PRO A 372 16.96 -6.72 -32.46
C PRO A 372 16.91 -7.56 -31.16
N ALA A 373 17.81 -8.53 -31.04
CA ALA A 373 17.87 -9.41 -29.86
C ALA A 373 18.60 -8.74 -28.68
N ASP A 374 17.98 -7.72 -28.08
CA ASP A 374 18.55 -6.91 -27.00
C ASP A 374 17.63 -6.84 -25.74
N ALA A 375 17.74 -5.76 -24.96
CA ALA A 375 16.92 -5.55 -23.77
C ALA A 375 15.42 -5.42 -24.09
N ASP A 376 15.08 -4.87 -25.25
CA ASP A 376 13.70 -4.63 -25.64
C ASP A 376 13.00 -5.94 -25.99
N ARG A 377 13.70 -6.86 -26.65
CA ARG A 377 13.18 -8.22 -26.90
C ARG A 377 12.90 -8.99 -25.59
N ARG A 378 13.75 -8.86 -24.57
CA ARG A 378 13.49 -9.49 -23.26
C ARG A 378 12.22 -8.96 -22.61
N GLN A 379 12.01 -7.64 -22.67
CA GLN A 379 10.79 -7.03 -22.15
C GLN A 379 9.54 -7.51 -22.91
N MET A 380 9.61 -7.64 -24.23
CA MET A 380 8.51 -8.19 -25.02
C MET A 380 8.21 -9.65 -24.69
N ILE A 381 9.23 -10.48 -24.43
CA ILE A 381 9.00 -11.87 -24.01
C ILE A 381 8.11 -11.92 -22.76
N LEU A 382 8.43 -11.04 -21.79
CA LEU A 382 7.68 -10.92 -20.54
C LEU A 382 6.23 -10.49 -20.77
N LEU A 383 6.03 -9.42 -21.55
CA LEU A 383 4.70 -8.85 -21.80
C LEU A 383 3.82 -9.77 -22.63
N ILE A 384 4.33 -10.29 -23.74
CA ILE A 384 3.60 -11.23 -24.61
C ILE A 384 3.23 -12.48 -23.83
N GLY A 385 4.18 -13.07 -23.09
CA GLY A 385 3.94 -14.31 -22.34
C GLY A 385 2.87 -14.18 -21.26
N GLN A 386 2.75 -13.02 -20.63
CA GLN A 386 1.70 -12.73 -19.64
C GLN A 386 0.35 -12.36 -20.27
N ALA A 387 0.38 -11.77 -21.47
CA ALA A 387 -0.82 -11.29 -22.13
C ALA A 387 -1.55 -12.37 -22.92
N ILE A 388 -0.87 -13.45 -23.32
CA ILE A 388 -1.52 -14.60 -23.97
C ILE A 388 -2.49 -15.25 -22.96
N ALA A 389 -3.79 -15.23 -23.28
CA ALA A 389 -4.84 -15.70 -22.38
C ALA A 389 -4.81 -17.22 -22.14
N ASP A 390 -4.48 -18.01 -23.17
CA ASP A 390 -4.34 -19.46 -23.04
C ASP A 390 -2.91 -19.81 -22.60
N PRO A 391 -2.70 -20.29 -21.35
CA PRO A 391 -1.37 -20.63 -20.87
C PRO A 391 -0.69 -21.71 -21.72
N ARG A 392 -1.45 -22.56 -22.43
CA ARG A 392 -0.90 -23.58 -23.34
C ARG A 392 -0.23 -22.91 -24.54
N VAL A 393 -0.87 -21.91 -25.13
CA VAL A 393 -0.33 -21.16 -26.28
C VAL A 393 0.92 -20.37 -25.87
N ALA A 394 0.87 -19.71 -24.70
CA ALA A 394 2.02 -18.96 -24.17
C ALA A 394 3.23 -19.88 -23.97
N MET A 395 2.97 -21.08 -23.43
CA MET A 395 3.98 -22.09 -23.15
C MET A 395 4.57 -22.68 -24.42
N ASP A 396 3.74 -23.03 -25.40
CA ASP A 396 4.18 -23.56 -26.70
C ASP A 396 5.19 -22.65 -27.36
N TRP A 397 4.97 -21.35 -27.26
CA TRP A 397 5.91 -20.36 -27.73
C TRP A 397 7.15 -20.27 -26.84
N LEU A 398 7.02 -20.16 -25.51
CA LEU A 398 8.17 -20.01 -24.60
C LEU A 398 9.13 -21.20 -24.65
N VAL A 399 8.66 -22.42 -24.90
CA VAL A 399 9.53 -23.60 -25.03
C VAL A 399 10.33 -23.61 -26.34
N THR A 400 9.91 -22.86 -27.36
CA THR A 400 10.71 -22.67 -28.57
C THR A 400 11.87 -21.69 -28.37
N LEU A 401 11.83 -20.88 -27.30
CA LEU A 401 12.85 -19.90 -27.03
C LEU A 401 14.07 -20.53 -26.31
N PRO A 402 15.29 -20.03 -26.56
CA PRO A 402 16.47 -20.42 -25.79
C PRO A 402 16.28 -20.18 -24.30
N GLU A 403 16.92 -21.02 -23.49
CA GLU A 403 16.86 -20.86 -22.03
C GLU A 403 17.46 -19.52 -21.60
N SER A 404 16.72 -18.78 -20.78
CA SER A 404 17.15 -17.51 -20.21
C SER A 404 16.42 -17.24 -18.91
N ALA A 405 16.96 -16.34 -18.07
CA ALA A 405 16.31 -15.92 -16.83
C ALA A 405 14.90 -15.37 -17.10
N THR A 406 14.73 -14.57 -18.15
CA THR A 406 13.42 -14.02 -18.55
C THR A 406 12.42 -15.12 -18.91
N VAL A 407 12.81 -16.08 -19.76
CA VAL A 407 11.94 -17.20 -20.13
C VAL A 407 11.56 -18.00 -18.88
N ASN A 408 12.52 -18.33 -18.03
CA ASN A 408 12.27 -19.09 -16.80
C ASN A 408 11.33 -18.35 -15.84
N ASP A 409 11.42 -17.02 -15.76
CA ASP A 409 10.54 -16.20 -14.93
C ASP A 409 9.10 -16.16 -15.47
N VAL A 410 8.93 -16.05 -16.79
CA VAL A 410 7.58 -16.08 -17.42
C VAL A 410 6.96 -17.46 -17.26
N LEU A 411 7.73 -18.52 -17.52
CA LEU A 411 7.31 -19.91 -17.31
C LEU A 411 6.84 -20.12 -15.87
N ARG A 412 7.59 -19.63 -14.87
CA ARG A 412 7.22 -19.75 -13.45
C ARG A 412 5.89 -19.06 -13.13
N ARG A 413 5.63 -17.88 -13.69
CA ARG A 413 4.37 -17.15 -13.48
C ARG A 413 3.18 -17.85 -14.13
N LEU A 414 3.35 -18.31 -15.37
CA LEU A 414 2.35 -19.09 -16.09
C LEU A 414 2.02 -20.39 -15.35
N MET A 415 3.04 -21.07 -14.82
CA MET A 415 2.83 -22.27 -14.00
C MET A 415 2.01 -21.96 -12.74
N ALA A 416 2.35 -20.91 -11.98
CA ALA A 416 1.57 -20.54 -10.79
C ALA A 416 0.10 -20.24 -11.14
N GLN A 417 -0.15 -19.47 -12.20
CA GLN A 417 -1.51 -19.14 -12.65
C GLN A 417 -2.30 -20.38 -13.10
N ALA A 418 -1.67 -21.26 -13.88
CA ALA A 418 -2.32 -22.47 -14.37
C ALA A 418 -2.55 -23.50 -13.26
N SER A 419 -1.63 -23.60 -12.29
CA SER A 419 -1.75 -24.48 -11.12
C SER A 419 -3.01 -24.20 -10.31
N ASP A 420 -3.33 -22.91 -10.11
CA ASP A 420 -4.54 -22.51 -9.39
C ASP A 420 -5.82 -22.92 -10.14
N GLN A 421 -5.83 -22.76 -11.47
CA GLN A 421 -7.01 -22.97 -12.31
C GLN A 421 -7.25 -24.44 -12.69
N ASP A 422 -6.24 -25.09 -13.30
CA ASP A 422 -6.32 -26.45 -13.85
C ASP A 422 -4.95 -27.16 -13.76
N PRO A 423 -4.67 -27.86 -12.64
CA PRO A 423 -3.41 -28.57 -12.47
C PRO A 423 -3.22 -29.75 -13.43
N ASP A 424 -4.29 -30.28 -14.05
CA ASP A 424 -4.16 -31.37 -15.02
C ASP A 424 -3.73 -30.85 -16.39
N ALA A 425 -4.11 -29.61 -16.76
CA ALA A 425 -3.56 -28.95 -17.93
C ALA A 425 -2.02 -28.79 -17.86
N LEU A 426 -1.47 -28.58 -16.67
CA LEU A 426 -0.02 -28.49 -16.45
C LEU A 426 0.70 -29.84 -16.60
N LEU A 427 0.03 -30.98 -16.40
CA LEU A 427 0.62 -32.30 -16.66
C LEU A 427 0.87 -32.53 -18.14
N GLY A 428 -0.08 -32.13 -18.99
CA GLY A 428 0.08 -32.17 -20.44
C GLY A 428 1.27 -31.32 -20.90
N LEU A 429 1.58 -30.25 -20.17
CA LEU A 429 2.71 -29.37 -20.43
C LEU A 429 4.04 -29.95 -19.95
N ALA A 430 4.08 -30.58 -18.77
CA ALA A 430 5.28 -31.25 -18.27
C ALA A 430 5.78 -32.29 -19.28
N GLY A 431 4.88 -33.05 -19.90
CA GLY A 431 5.23 -34.06 -20.92
C GLY A 431 5.87 -33.50 -22.20
N ARG A 432 5.78 -32.19 -22.45
CA ARG A 432 6.32 -31.51 -23.64
C ARG A 432 7.67 -30.84 -23.40
N LEU A 433 8.06 -30.67 -22.15
CA LEU A 433 9.37 -30.14 -21.79
C LEU A 433 10.44 -31.23 -21.89
N PRO A 434 11.65 -30.91 -22.37
CA PRO A 434 12.79 -31.83 -22.26
C PRO A 434 13.06 -32.20 -20.79
N PRO A 435 13.53 -33.43 -20.53
CA PRO A 435 13.97 -33.83 -19.19
C PRO A 435 14.99 -32.84 -18.62
N GLY A 436 14.72 -32.33 -17.42
CA GLY A 436 15.59 -31.35 -16.76
C GLY A 436 14.89 -30.52 -15.68
N PRO A 437 15.58 -29.49 -15.15
CA PRO A 437 15.10 -28.68 -14.03
C PRO A 437 13.76 -27.99 -14.29
N ARG A 438 13.52 -27.52 -15.52
CA ARG A 438 12.24 -26.89 -15.90
C ARG A 438 11.08 -27.87 -15.81
N GLN A 439 11.25 -29.10 -16.28
CA GLN A 439 10.22 -30.13 -16.18
C GLN A 439 9.96 -30.54 -14.73
N ALA A 440 11.03 -30.69 -13.93
CA ALA A 440 10.92 -30.98 -12.49
C ALA A 440 10.15 -29.88 -11.74
N ALA A 441 10.36 -28.60 -12.09
CA ALA A 441 9.64 -27.48 -11.51
C ALA A 441 8.14 -27.50 -11.83
N VAL A 442 7.73 -27.93 -13.03
CA VAL A 442 6.29 -28.13 -13.35
C VAL A 442 5.70 -29.21 -12.47
N TYR A 443 6.36 -30.37 -12.35
CA TYR A 443 5.87 -31.45 -11.48
C TYR A 443 5.75 -31.02 -10.02
N ALA A 444 6.68 -30.20 -9.53
CA ALA A 444 6.59 -29.62 -8.19
C ALA A 444 5.40 -28.66 -8.05
N GLY A 445 5.17 -27.77 -9.02
CA GLY A 445 4.01 -26.87 -9.01
C GLY A 445 2.66 -27.59 -9.13
N VAL A 446 2.60 -28.70 -9.88
CA VAL A 446 1.42 -29.57 -9.92
C VAL A 446 1.23 -30.32 -8.61
N ALA A 447 2.33 -30.79 -8.00
CA ALA A 447 2.29 -31.41 -6.68
C ALA A 447 1.69 -30.45 -5.66
N GLU A 448 2.12 -29.19 -5.64
CA GLU A 448 1.61 -28.14 -4.76
C GLU A 448 0.11 -27.89 -4.95
N ALA A 449 -0.32 -27.70 -6.20
CA ALA A 449 -1.72 -27.46 -6.53
C ALA A 449 -2.63 -28.65 -6.21
N LYS A 450 -2.14 -29.89 -6.40
CA LYS A 450 -2.89 -31.08 -6.01
C LYS A 450 -2.93 -31.23 -4.48
N PHE A 451 -1.80 -30.99 -3.80
CA PHE A 451 -1.73 -31.08 -2.33
C PHE A 451 -2.65 -30.09 -1.63
N SER A 452 -2.76 -28.86 -2.14
CA SER A 452 -3.64 -27.84 -1.56
C SER A 452 -5.12 -28.20 -1.67
N LYS A 453 -5.51 -29.02 -2.66
CA LYS A 453 -6.90 -29.48 -2.88
C LYS A 453 -7.21 -30.81 -2.19
N ASP A 454 -6.34 -31.81 -2.35
CA ASP A 454 -6.54 -33.17 -1.86
C ASP A 454 -5.17 -33.84 -1.63
N PRO A 455 -4.62 -33.75 -0.40
CA PRO A 455 -3.32 -34.32 -0.05
C PRO A 455 -3.21 -35.81 -0.39
N ASP A 456 -4.24 -36.61 -0.14
CA ASP A 456 -4.21 -38.06 -0.34
C ASP A 456 -4.08 -38.40 -1.83
N LYS A 457 -4.88 -37.75 -2.69
CA LYS A 457 -4.76 -37.92 -4.14
C LYS A 457 -3.45 -37.36 -4.68
N ALA A 458 -2.95 -36.26 -4.13
CA ALA A 458 -1.66 -35.70 -4.52
C ALA A 458 -0.51 -36.68 -4.23
N ILE A 459 -0.49 -37.28 -3.03
CA ILE A 459 0.48 -38.30 -2.63
C ILE A 459 0.40 -39.52 -3.56
N ALA A 460 -0.82 -40.00 -3.84
CA ALA A 460 -1.01 -41.14 -4.74
C ALA A 460 -0.46 -40.84 -6.15
N TRP A 461 -0.72 -39.63 -6.68
CA TRP A 461 -0.20 -39.19 -7.97
C TRP A 461 1.32 -39.04 -7.96
N ILE A 462 1.93 -38.42 -6.94
CA ILE A 462 3.39 -38.26 -6.83
C ILE A 462 4.09 -39.61 -6.88
N LYS A 463 3.56 -40.63 -6.19
CA LYS A 463 4.11 -41.99 -6.20
C LYS A 463 4.14 -42.62 -7.60
N THR A 464 3.31 -42.16 -8.54
CA THR A 464 3.32 -42.67 -9.94
C THR A 464 4.46 -42.10 -10.79
N LEU A 465 5.04 -40.95 -10.42
CA LEU A 465 6.04 -40.26 -11.25
C LEU A 465 7.38 -41.02 -11.36
N ASN A 466 7.68 -41.88 -10.39
CA ASN A 466 8.84 -42.79 -10.31
C ASN A 466 10.14 -42.27 -10.97
N ASN A 467 10.51 -41.02 -10.70
CA ASN A 467 11.72 -40.39 -11.23
C ASN A 467 12.42 -39.60 -10.11
N PRO A 468 13.64 -40.02 -9.70
CA PRO A 468 14.36 -39.38 -8.60
C PRO A 468 14.60 -37.88 -8.80
N SER A 469 14.82 -37.42 -10.04
CA SER A 469 15.09 -36.00 -10.33
C SER A 469 13.90 -35.08 -10.07
N TYR A 470 12.67 -35.59 -10.16
CA TYR A 470 11.47 -34.80 -9.84
C TYR A 470 11.22 -34.77 -8.33
N MET A 471 11.60 -35.84 -7.63
CA MET A 471 11.33 -35.97 -6.20
C MET A 471 12.03 -34.91 -5.37
N ASP A 472 13.26 -34.51 -5.72
CA ASP A 472 13.94 -33.43 -5.01
C ASP A 472 13.17 -32.09 -5.10
N ALA A 473 12.66 -31.76 -6.29
CA ALA A 473 11.87 -30.55 -6.51
C ALA A 473 10.51 -30.61 -5.82
N ILE A 474 9.83 -31.76 -5.89
CA ILE A 474 8.54 -32.00 -5.23
C ILE A 474 8.70 -31.92 -3.71
N VAL A 475 9.69 -32.60 -3.14
CA VAL A 475 9.99 -32.52 -1.70
C VAL A 475 10.27 -31.09 -1.29
N ALA A 476 11.05 -30.33 -2.07
CA ALA A 476 11.30 -28.93 -1.78
C ALA A 476 10.03 -28.06 -1.74
N SER A 477 9.01 -28.40 -2.56
CA SER A 477 7.75 -27.67 -2.64
C SER A 477 6.72 -28.10 -1.58
N VAL A 478 6.44 -29.41 -1.47
CA VAL A 478 5.31 -29.92 -0.65
C VAL A 478 5.74 -30.79 0.53
N GLY A 479 7.04 -31.01 0.77
CA GLY A 479 7.49 -31.99 1.77
C GLY A 479 7.05 -31.68 3.20
N SER A 480 6.94 -30.40 3.59
CA SER A 480 6.41 -30.00 4.90
C SER A 480 4.90 -30.27 5.02
N GLN A 481 4.13 -29.97 3.97
CA GLN A 481 2.69 -30.23 3.92
C GLN A 481 2.41 -31.73 3.92
N TRP A 482 3.20 -32.50 3.19
CA TRP A 482 3.15 -33.95 3.22
C TRP A 482 3.42 -34.49 4.62
N ALA A 483 4.51 -34.06 5.27
CA ALA A 483 4.83 -34.48 6.63
C ALA A 483 3.70 -34.18 7.62
N GLU A 484 2.98 -33.06 7.47
CA GLU A 484 1.83 -32.72 8.31
C GLU A 484 0.59 -33.58 8.03
N ALA A 485 0.26 -33.79 6.75
CA ALA A 485 -0.93 -34.53 6.33
C ALA A 485 -0.80 -36.04 6.60
N ASP A 486 0.35 -36.62 6.23
CA ASP A 486 0.64 -38.05 6.38
C ASP A 486 2.08 -38.26 6.87
N PRO A 487 2.35 -38.05 8.18
CA PRO A 487 3.70 -38.17 8.73
C PRO A 487 4.27 -39.59 8.60
N ARG A 488 3.43 -40.62 8.61
CA ARG A 488 3.87 -42.01 8.49
C ARG A 488 4.22 -42.37 7.05
N GLY A 489 3.38 -42.01 6.08
CA GLY A 489 3.71 -42.22 4.67
C GLY A 489 4.88 -41.34 4.21
N ALA A 490 5.01 -40.12 4.73
CA ALA A 490 6.19 -39.28 4.53
C ALA A 490 7.47 -39.92 5.11
N ALA A 491 7.38 -40.51 6.30
CA ALA A 491 8.45 -41.29 6.93
C ALA A 491 8.88 -42.51 6.08
N GLU A 492 7.93 -43.21 5.47
CA GLU A 492 8.21 -44.30 4.53
C GLU A 492 8.85 -43.79 3.24
N PHE A 493 8.34 -42.67 2.72
CA PHE A 493 8.83 -42.07 1.48
C PHE A 493 10.31 -41.64 1.55
N VAL A 494 10.78 -41.17 2.72
CA VAL A 494 12.19 -40.85 2.97
C VAL A 494 13.15 -42.02 2.64
N ARG A 495 12.69 -43.27 2.75
CA ARG A 495 13.50 -44.46 2.42
C ARG A 495 13.74 -44.61 0.92
N GLY A 496 12.85 -44.08 0.08
CA GLY A 496 12.95 -44.11 -1.37
C GLY A 496 13.71 -42.91 -1.97
N LEU A 497 14.09 -41.93 -1.15
CA LEU A 497 14.85 -40.76 -1.60
C LEU A 497 16.35 -41.06 -1.66
N ASN A 498 17.02 -40.54 -2.70
CA ASN A 498 18.47 -40.58 -2.79
C ASN A 498 19.10 -39.72 -1.67
N PRO A 499 20.31 -40.06 -1.20
CA PRO A 499 21.07 -39.19 -0.29
C PRO A 499 21.28 -37.80 -0.91
N GLY A 500 20.96 -36.75 -0.15
CA GLY A 500 21.05 -35.37 -0.62
C GLY A 500 20.24 -34.41 0.25
N GLU A 501 20.29 -33.13 -0.11
CA GLU A 501 19.62 -32.06 0.66
C GLU A 501 18.11 -32.27 0.79
N GLY A 502 17.44 -32.72 -0.29
CA GLY A 502 16.00 -33.01 -0.28
C GLY A 502 15.63 -34.06 0.77
N ARG A 503 16.38 -35.17 0.82
CA ARG A 503 16.16 -36.23 1.81
C ARG A 503 16.39 -35.74 3.24
N GLU A 504 17.50 -35.04 3.50
CA GLU A 504 17.81 -34.54 4.85
C GLU A 504 16.75 -33.52 5.31
N ARG A 505 16.23 -32.69 4.41
CA ARG A 505 15.14 -31.74 4.69
C ARG A 505 13.83 -32.47 5.01
N MET A 506 13.48 -33.49 4.23
CA MET A 506 12.31 -34.33 4.51
C MET A 506 12.43 -35.04 5.86
N VAL A 507 13.62 -35.54 6.21
CA VAL A 507 13.90 -36.14 7.52
C VAL A 507 13.58 -35.15 8.64
N ALA A 508 14.05 -33.91 8.53
CA ALA A 508 13.82 -32.88 9.53
C ALA A 508 12.33 -32.53 9.68
N TRP A 509 11.58 -32.40 8.58
CA TRP A 509 10.15 -32.09 8.62
C TRP A 509 9.34 -33.22 9.26
N VAL A 510 9.54 -34.46 8.81
CA VAL A 510 8.83 -35.62 9.37
C VAL A 510 9.17 -35.81 10.85
N ALA A 511 10.44 -35.64 11.23
CA ALA A 511 10.84 -35.67 12.63
C ALA A 511 10.08 -34.62 13.44
N SER A 512 10.02 -33.37 12.95
CA SER A 512 9.34 -32.27 13.63
C SER A 512 7.85 -32.54 13.87
N VAL A 513 7.16 -33.11 12.89
CA VAL A 513 5.73 -33.44 13.00
C VAL A 513 5.52 -34.63 13.95
N LEU A 514 6.27 -35.72 13.77
CA LEU A 514 6.15 -36.90 14.62
C LEU A 514 6.46 -36.57 16.08
N ILE A 515 7.49 -35.77 16.35
CA ILE A 515 7.86 -35.33 17.70
C ILE A 515 6.69 -34.65 18.42
N LYS A 516 5.85 -33.91 17.70
CA LYS A 516 4.69 -33.20 18.27
C LYS A 516 3.47 -34.10 18.43
N LYS A 517 3.20 -34.98 17.44
CA LYS A 517 1.97 -35.78 17.40
C LYS A 517 2.11 -37.13 18.12
N ASP A 518 3.26 -37.78 17.99
CA ASP A 518 3.55 -39.12 18.51
C ASP A 518 5.06 -39.28 18.76
N PRO A 519 5.55 -38.81 19.93
CA PRO A 519 6.97 -38.88 20.28
C PRO A 519 7.52 -40.32 20.25
N ALA A 520 6.68 -41.32 20.56
CA ALA A 520 7.08 -42.71 20.55
C ALA A 520 7.36 -43.21 19.12
N ALA A 521 6.48 -42.87 18.17
CA ALA A 521 6.71 -43.14 16.76
C ALA A 521 7.89 -42.33 16.20
N ALA A 522 8.12 -41.10 16.68
CA ALA A 522 9.30 -40.32 16.31
C ALA A 522 10.61 -41.03 16.72
N VAL A 523 10.66 -41.60 17.92
CA VAL A 523 11.79 -42.41 18.38
C VAL A 523 11.95 -43.64 17.48
N ASP A 524 10.88 -44.41 17.27
CA ASP A 524 10.96 -45.64 16.47
C ASP A 524 11.44 -45.36 15.05
N TRP A 525 10.92 -44.32 14.41
CA TRP A 525 11.29 -43.95 13.06
C TRP A 525 12.71 -43.38 12.96
N SER A 526 13.11 -42.45 13.86
CA SER A 526 14.45 -41.86 13.84
C SER A 526 15.57 -42.89 14.03
N LEU A 527 15.33 -43.95 14.81
CA LEU A 527 16.25 -45.07 14.97
C LEU A 527 16.44 -45.87 13.68
N THR A 528 15.47 -45.89 12.77
CA THR A 528 15.62 -46.55 11.44
C THR A 528 16.51 -45.77 10.47
N LEU A 529 16.85 -44.53 10.78
CA LEU A 529 17.61 -43.63 9.90
C LEU A 529 19.09 -43.47 10.30
N ALA A 530 19.53 -44.15 11.37
CA ALA A 530 20.70 -43.86 12.21
C ALA A 530 22.09 -43.77 11.52
N GLU A 531 22.15 -43.96 10.20
CA GLU A 531 23.37 -43.81 9.39
C GLU A 531 23.64 -42.35 8.97
N SER A 532 22.62 -41.46 8.91
CA SER A 532 22.80 -40.05 8.50
C SER A 532 22.96 -39.05 9.67
N TYR A 533 23.46 -37.85 9.39
CA TYR A 533 23.64 -36.79 10.39
C TYR A 533 22.30 -36.23 10.89
N ALA A 534 21.34 -35.92 10.00
CA ALA A 534 20.03 -35.44 10.42
C ALA A 534 19.27 -36.48 11.27
N ALA A 535 19.52 -37.78 11.03
CA ALA A 535 18.95 -38.84 11.85
C ALA A 535 19.38 -38.77 13.32
N ARG A 536 20.64 -38.40 13.61
CA ARG A 536 21.11 -38.28 15.01
C ARG A 536 20.44 -37.12 15.74
N ILE A 537 20.27 -35.97 15.06
CA ILE A 537 19.54 -34.82 15.60
C ILE A 537 18.06 -35.20 15.85
N ALA A 538 17.46 -35.93 14.91
CA ALA A 538 16.09 -36.44 15.07
C ALA A 538 15.95 -37.39 16.27
N VAL A 539 16.93 -38.30 16.49
CA VAL A 539 16.99 -39.18 17.67
C VAL A 539 17.01 -38.35 18.94
N GLY A 540 17.93 -37.41 19.08
CA GLY A 540 18.04 -36.57 20.28
C GLY A 540 16.72 -35.83 20.58
N ASN A 541 16.14 -35.16 19.58
CA ASN A 541 14.88 -34.43 19.76
C ASN A 541 13.69 -35.35 20.07
N ALA A 542 13.62 -36.52 19.45
CA ALA A 542 12.56 -37.50 19.69
C ALA A 542 12.63 -38.08 21.11
N PHE A 543 13.81 -38.45 21.58
CA PHE A 543 14.01 -38.92 22.96
C PHE A 543 13.71 -37.82 23.99
N GLY A 544 14.10 -36.57 23.72
CA GLY A 544 13.77 -35.45 24.60
C GLY A 544 12.26 -35.19 24.68
N ALA A 545 11.54 -35.27 23.56
CA ALA A 545 10.09 -35.15 23.55
C ALA A 545 9.40 -36.33 24.26
N LEU A 546 9.86 -37.55 24.00
CA LEU A 546 9.34 -38.74 24.68
C LEU A 546 9.60 -38.66 26.19
N ALA A 547 10.77 -38.19 26.61
CA ALA A 547 11.09 -38.01 28.03
C ALA A 547 10.19 -36.97 28.72
N ARG A 548 9.74 -35.95 27.98
CA ARG A 548 8.84 -34.91 28.49
C ARG A 548 7.40 -35.41 28.70
N TYR A 549 6.88 -36.23 27.78
CA TYR A 549 5.47 -36.63 27.78
C TYR A 549 5.22 -38.07 28.27
N GLU A 550 6.16 -39.00 28.03
CA GLU A 550 6.10 -40.42 28.40
C GLU A 550 7.44 -40.86 29.04
N SER A 551 7.81 -40.22 30.16
CA SER A 551 9.14 -40.31 30.79
C SER A 551 9.64 -41.75 31.00
N GLU A 552 8.81 -42.65 31.54
CA GLU A 552 9.19 -44.03 31.81
C GLU A 552 9.51 -44.81 30.53
N LYS A 553 8.73 -44.59 29.47
CA LYS A 553 8.93 -45.22 28.17
C LYS A 553 10.20 -44.70 27.49
N ALA A 554 10.53 -43.42 27.66
CA ALA A 554 11.79 -42.86 27.19
C ALA A 554 13.00 -43.53 27.86
N VAL A 555 12.97 -43.69 29.19
CA VAL A 555 14.00 -44.39 29.96
C VAL A 555 14.13 -45.84 29.49
N GLN A 556 13.02 -46.56 29.38
CA GLN A 556 13.01 -47.94 28.91
C GLN A 556 13.62 -48.08 27.52
N LYS A 557 13.21 -47.24 26.56
CA LYS A 557 13.73 -47.29 25.19
C LYS A 557 15.21 -46.91 25.11
N ALA A 558 15.63 -45.83 25.79
CA ALA A 558 17.01 -45.35 25.72
C ALA A 558 18.00 -46.37 26.33
N THR A 559 17.62 -46.98 27.46
CA THR A 559 18.44 -47.99 28.14
C THR A 559 18.44 -49.36 27.47
N ALA A 560 17.49 -49.63 26.56
CA ALA A 560 17.46 -50.86 25.76
C ALA A 560 18.34 -50.82 24.49
N LEU A 561 18.80 -49.63 24.07
CA LEU A 561 19.60 -49.48 22.85
C LEU A 561 20.97 -50.16 22.96
N PRO A 562 21.53 -50.74 21.88
CA PRO A 562 22.91 -51.26 21.91
C PRO A 562 23.94 -50.15 22.19
N PRO A 563 25.08 -50.46 22.86
CA PRO A 563 26.15 -49.49 23.09
C PRO A 563 26.64 -48.83 21.80
N GLY A 564 26.75 -47.49 21.80
CA GLY A 564 27.23 -46.71 20.65
C GLY A 564 26.66 -45.29 20.63
N LYS A 565 27.05 -44.51 19.60
CA LYS A 565 26.73 -43.07 19.49
C LYS A 565 25.23 -42.75 19.58
N ILE A 566 24.36 -43.63 19.07
CA ILE A 566 22.91 -43.45 19.10
C ILE A 566 22.36 -43.62 20.52
N ARG A 567 22.88 -44.60 21.27
CA ARG A 567 22.54 -44.78 22.68
C ARG A 567 23.03 -43.61 23.51
N ASP A 568 24.27 -43.17 23.29
CA ASP A 568 24.85 -42.02 24.00
C ASP A 568 23.96 -40.77 23.83
N GLU A 569 23.53 -40.46 22.60
CA GLU A 569 22.64 -39.33 22.29
C GLU A 569 21.25 -39.50 22.94
N ALA A 570 20.67 -40.70 22.85
CA ALA A 570 19.35 -41.00 23.42
C ALA A 570 19.35 -40.86 24.96
N LEU A 571 20.37 -41.41 25.63
CA LEU A 571 20.53 -41.30 27.08
C LEU A 571 20.75 -39.84 27.49
N LEU A 572 21.61 -39.10 26.77
CA LEU A 572 21.91 -37.71 27.06
C LEU A 572 20.67 -36.82 26.96
N SER A 573 19.91 -36.91 25.85
CA SER A 573 18.70 -36.10 25.66
C SER A 573 17.59 -36.45 26.67
N THR A 574 17.46 -37.74 27.00
CA THR A 574 16.53 -38.21 28.04
C THR A 574 16.91 -37.61 29.40
N VAL A 575 18.17 -37.70 29.81
CA VAL A 575 18.68 -37.15 31.08
C VAL A 575 18.50 -35.64 31.17
N ILE A 576 18.83 -34.90 30.11
CA ILE A 576 18.65 -33.44 30.04
C ILE A 576 17.20 -33.05 30.30
N THR A 577 16.26 -33.76 29.69
CA THR A 577 14.83 -33.42 29.81
C THR A 577 14.31 -33.77 31.20
N LEU A 578 14.67 -34.94 31.73
CA LEU A 578 14.22 -35.41 33.04
C LEU A 578 14.79 -34.59 34.20
N ALA A 579 15.99 -34.01 34.05
CA ALA A 579 16.62 -33.18 35.08
C ALA A 579 15.72 -32.02 35.56
N GLY A 580 14.87 -31.49 34.68
CA GLY A 580 13.94 -30.39 35.01
C GLY A 580 12.49 -30.82 35.29
N THR A 581 12.12 -32.09 35.04
CA THR A 581 10.72 -32.55 35.13
C THR A 581 10.51 -33.74 36.06
N ARG A 582 11.42 -34.72 36.05
CA ARG A 582 11.33 -36.02 36.74
C ARG A 582 12.73 -36.49 37.15
N ILE A 583 13.31 -35.78 38.10
CA ILE A 583 14.71 -35.98 38.52
C ILE A 583 14.97 -37.39 39.05
N ASP A 584 13.97 -38.03 39.65
CA ASP A 584 14.00 -39.43 40.10
C ASP A 584 14.40 -40.38 38.97
N LEU A 585 13.76 -40.23 37.80
CA LEU A 585 14.06 -41.02 36.61
C LEU A 585 15.40 -40.60 35.98
N GLY A 586 15.76 -39.31 36.01
CA GLY A 586 17.06 -38.83 35.52
C GLY A 586 18.23 -39.45 36.29
N ILE A 587 18.15 -39.49 37.62
CA ILE A 587 19.13 -40.16 38.49
C ILE A 587 19.18 -41.65 38.20
N GLN A 588 18.01 -42.29 38.04
CA GLN A 588 17.94 -43.71 37.71
C GLN A 588 18.72 -44.03 36.42
N VAL A 589 18.54 -43.22 35.36
CA VAL A 589 19.26 -43.41 34.09
C VAL A 589 20.77 -43.32 34.29
N VAL A 590 21.25 -42.33 35.05
CA VAL A 590 22.69 -42.19 35.35
C VAL A 590 23.19 -43.45 36.08
N VAL A 591 22.58 -43.82 37.20
CA VAL A 591 23.05 -44.92 38.06
C VAL A 591 23.02 -46.28 37.34
N GLN A 592 22.04 -46.50 36.47
CA GLN A 592 21.89 -47.77 35.73
C GLN A 592 22.72 -47.85 34.44
N SER A 593 23.34 -46.75 34.01
CA SER A 593 24.22 -46.73 32.84
C SER A 593 25.61 -47.30 33.16
N SER A 594 26.40 -47.65 32.13
CA SER A 594 27.76 -48.14 32.32
C SER A 594 28.68 -47.06 32.92
N PRO A 595 29.78 -47.42 33.60
CA PRO A 595 30.69 -46.44 34.19
C PRO A 595 31.22 -45.37 33.21
N LYS A 596 31.34 -45.73 31.93
CA LYS A 596 31.76 -44.79 30.88
C LYS A 596 30.67 -43.78 30.52
N GLU A 597 29.42 -44.21 30.47
CA GLU A 597 28.25 -43.37 30.16
C GLU A 597 27.85 -42.51 31.36
N GLN A 598 28.04 -43.02 32.58
CA GLN A 598 27.70 -42.34 33.84
C GLN A 598 28.30 -40.94 33.95
N LEU A 599 29.56 -40.76 33.54
CA LEU A 599 30.27 -39.49 33.69
C LEU A 599 29.61 -38.34 32.92
N PRO A 600 29.52 -38.38 31.56
CA PRO A 600 28.90 -37.28 30.81
C PRO A 600 27.41 -37.08 31.17
N LEU A 601 26.70 -38.15 31.53
CA LEU A 601 25.30 -38.04 31.95
C LEU A 601 25.17 -37.34 33.32
N ALA A 602 26.02 -37.68 34.29
CA ALA A 602 26.00 -37.06 35.62
C ALA A 602 26.35 -35.57 35.58
N GLU A 603 27.37 -35.19 34.79
CA GLU A 603 27.71 -33.78 34.59
C GLU A 603 26.52 -33.00 34.03
N ARG A 604 25.88 -33.57 33.00
CA ARG A 604 24.77 -32.88 32.33
C ARG A 604 23.51 -32.85 33.20
N LEU A 605 23.23 -33.93 33.94
CA LEU A 605 22.13 -34.01 34.89
C LEU A 605 22.26 -32.91 35.95
N THR A 606 23.41 -32.82 36.64
CA THR A 606 23.60 -31.84 37.71
C THR A 606 23.65 -30.41 37.19
N TYR A 607 24.24 -30.19 36.01
CA TYR A 607 24.20 -28.88 35.38
C TYR A 607 22.77 -28.40 35.17
N VAL A 608 21.90 -29.20 34.54
CA VAL A 608 20.50 -28.78 34.27
C VAL A 608 19.67 -28.75 35.55
N TRP A 609 19.80 -29.76 36.41
CA TRP A 609 19.06 -29.83 37.67
C TRP A 609 19.38 -28.63 38.56
N SER A 610 20.64 -28.19 38.62
CA SER A 610 21.05 -27.04 39.44
C SER A 610 20.42 -25.72 39.05
N GLN A 611 19.96 -25.57 37.80
CA GLN A 611 19.22 -24.38 37.35
C GLN A 611 17.81 -24.31 37.94
N HIS A 612 17.26 -25.46 38.35
CA HIS A 612 15.94 -25.58 38.95
C HIS A 612 15.99 -25.74 40.47
N ASP A 613 16.92 -26.55 40.99
CA ASP A 613 17.08 -26.84 42.42
C ASP A 613 18.56 -27.12 42.75
N LEU A 614 19.32 -26.04 42.91
CA LEU A 614 20.74 -26.09 43.27
C LEU A 614 21.01 -26.82 44.60
N PRO A 615 20.28 -26.57 45.71
CA PRO A 615 20.52 -27.27 46.97
C PRO A 615 20.35 -28.79 46.86
N ALA A 616 19.29 -29.27 46.21
CA ALA A 616 19.07 -30.71 46.05
C ALA A 616 20.12 -31.35 45.13
N SER A 617 20.52 -30.66 44.05
CA SER A 617 21.57 -31.16 43.16
C SER A 617 22.94 -31.24 43.84
N ILE A 618 23.28 -30.27 44.71
CA ILE A 618 24.50 -30.31 45.54
C ILE A 618 24.42 -31.48 46.54
N ALA A 619 23.27 -31.65 47.21
CA ALA A 619 23.09 -32.72 48.19
C ALA A 619 23.25 -34.11 47.56
N TRP A 620 22.69 -34.32 46.36
CA TRP A 620 22.87 -35.56 45.61
C TRP A 620 24.32 -35.79 45.21
N ALA A 621 24.97 -34.80 44.60
CA ALA A 621 26.37 -34.93 44.18
C ALA A 621 27.31 -35.19 45.37
N GLY A 622 27.09 -34.52 46.51
CA GLY A 622 27.86 -34.71 47.74
C GLY A 622 27.59 -36.04 48.45
N GLY A 623 26.41 -36.63 48.25
CA GLY A 623 26.02 -37.94 48.79
C GLY A 623 26.55 -39.13 47.98
N LEU A 624 27.11 -38.91 46.78
CA LEU A 624 27.73 -39.96 45.99
C LEU A 624 29.02 -40.48 46.66
N PRO A 625 29.35 -41.77 46.48
CA PRO A 625 30.64 -42.30 46.90
C PRO A 625 31.80 -41.55 46.26
N THR A 626 32.87 -41.38 47.03
CA THR A 626 34.18 -40.86 46.60
C THR A 626 34.66 -41.58 45.33
N GLY A 627 35.00 -40.83 44.29
CA GLY A 627 35.39 -41.36 42.98
C GLY A 627 34.91 -40.53 41.77
N ALA A 628 35.19 -41.03 40.57
CA ALA A 628 35.02 -40.28 39.32
C ALA A 628 33.59 -39.79 39.06
N LEU A 629 32.55 -40.53 39.46
CA LEU A 629 31.15 -40.14 39.28
C LEU A 629 30.79 -38.91 40.12
N ARG A 630 31.21 -38.90 41.39
CA ARG A 630 31.03 -37.76 42.29
C ARG A 630 31.74 -36.53 41.76
N ASP A 631 33.01 -36.67 41.37
CA ASP A 631 33.79 -35.58 40.82
C ASP A 631 33.13 -34.98 39.58
N GLN A 632 32.63 -35.83 38.69
CA GLN A 632 31.97 -35.39 37.47
C GLN A 632 30.62 -34.70 37.75
N ALA A 633 29.85 -35.18 38.71
CA ALA A 633 28.63 -34.53 39.17
C ALA A 633 28.91 -33.14 39.77
N ILE A 634 29.97 -33.01 40.58
CA ILE A 634 30.44 -31.74 41.14
C ILE A 634 30.90 -30.78 40.04
N LEU A 635 31.61 -31.29 39.03
CA LEU A 635 32.04 -30.48 37.88
C LEU A 635 30.83 -29.84 37.16
N GLY A 636 29.75 -30.59 36.97
CA GLY A 636 28.51 -30.07 36.37
C GLY A 636 27.84 -28.94 37.19
N LEU A 637 28.07 -28.91 38.50
CA LEU A 637 27.57 -27.88 39.43
C LEU A 637 28.42 -26.61 39.47
N ALA A 638 29.68 -26.68 39.04
CA ALA A 638 30.70 -25.67 39.33
C ALA A 638 30.26 -24.25 38.97
N ASN A 639 29.69 -24.06 37.77
CA ASN A 639 29.23 -22.74 37.32
C ASN A 639 28.05 -22.21 38.14
N GLN A 640 27.00 -23.02 38.31
CA GLN A 640 25.77 -22.57 38.99
C GLN A 640 26.00 -22.35 40.48
N ALA A 641 26.80 -23.22 41.11
CA ALA A 641 27.22 -23.05 42.49
C ALA A 641 28.07 -21.78 42.67
N ALA A 642 28.97 -21.47 41.72
CA ALA A 642 29.78 -20.26 41.78
C ALA A 642 28.95 -18.98 41.64
N GLU A 643 27.89 -19.00 40.83
CA GLU A 643 26.98 -17.86 40.73
C GLU A 643 26.25 -17.58 42.04
N ALA A 644 25.84 -18.64 42.76
CA ALA A 644 25.11 -18.54 44.02
C ALA A 644 26.03 -18.22 45.22
N SER A 645 27.14 -18.93 45.35
CA SER A 645 28.14 -18.69 46.40
C SER A 645 29.51 -19.22 45.96
N PRO A 646 30.39 -18.34 45.44
CA PRO A 646 31.72 -18.73 44.98
C PRO A 646 32.57 -19.44 46.04
N SER A 647 32.50 -19.00 47.30
CA SER A 647 33.23 -19.63 48.41
C SER A 647 32.77 -21.06 48.67
N ASN A 648 31.45 -21.30 48.68
CA ASN A 648 30.90 -22.64 48.89
C ASN A 648 31.17 -23.54 47.68
N ALA A 649 31.13 -22.98 46.47
CA ALA A 649 31.47 -23.70 45.25
C ALA A 649 32.94 -24.13 45.26
N LEU A 650 33.88 -23.27 45.68
CA LEU A 650 35.29 -23.66 45.86
C LEU A 650 35.48 -24.73 46.95
N ALA A 651 34.75 -24.63 48.05
CA ALA A 651 34.81 -25.67 49.08
C ALA A 651 34.33 -27.02 48.52
N LEU A 652 33.30 -27.01 47.67
CA LEU A 652 32.78 -28.20 47.01
C LEU A 652 33.80 -28.82 46.05
N THR A 653 34.52 -28.02 45.24
CA THR A 653 35.57 -28.56 44.35
C THR A 653 36.71 -29.19 45.15
N GLY A 654 37.02 -28.66 46.34
CA GLY A 654 38.01 -29.24 47.26
C GLY A 654 37.70 -30.65 47.75
N THR A 655 36.47 -31.14 47.58
CA THR A 655 36.05 -32.51 47.93
C THR A 655 36.26 -33.54 46.82
N MET A 656 36.67 -33.10 45.62
CA MET A 656 36.88 -33.97 44.46
C MET A 656 38.20 -34.73 44.56
N ASP A 657 38.29 -35.99 44.13
CA ASP A 657 39.52 -36.79 44.24
C ASP A 657 40.48 -36.57 43.08
N ASP A 658 39.96 -36.59 41.85
CA ASP A 658 40.72 -36.48 40.62
C ASP A 658 41.25 -35.05 40.44
N GLU A 659 42.58 -34.93 40.39
CA GLU A 659 43.23 -33.62 40.32
C GLU A 659 42.84 -32.84 39.05
N GLY A 660 42.69 -33.52 37.91
CA GLY A 660 42.35 -32.89 36.64
C GLY A 660 40.92 -32.34 36.62
N ARG A 661 39.96 -33.10 37.14
CA ARG A 661 38.57 -32.63 37.29
C ARG A 661 38.49 -31.52 38.35
N ARG A 662 39.24 -31.64 39.45
CA ARG A 662 39.32 -30.59 40.48
C ARG A 662 39.87 -29.29 39.92
N TYR A 663 40.94 -29.35 39.13
CA TYR A 663 41.49 -28.21 38.40
C TYR A 663 40.42 -27.57 37.49
N SER A 664 39.72 -28.39 36.70
CA SER A 664 38.69 -27.91 35.76
C SER A 664 37.53 -27.22 36.48
N ALA A 665 36.98 -27.85 37.53
CA ALA A 665 35.89 -27.28 38.33
C ALA A 665 36.33 -26.00 39.06
N THR A 666 37.52 -26.01 39.65
CA THR A 666 38.07 -24.85 40.37
C THR A 666 38.32 -23.70 39.42
N TYR A 667 38.82 -23.96 38.21
CA TYR A 667 38.95 -22.96 37.17
C TYR A 667 37.59 -22.36 36.80
N LEU A 668 36.55 -23.16 36.58
CA LEU A 668 35.20 -22.66 36.28
C LEU A 668 34.65 -21.76 37.39
N VAL A 669 34.78 -22.17 38.65
CA VAL A 669 34.35 -21.37 39.81
C VAL A 669 35.11 -20.05 39.90
N LEU A 670 36.44 -20.10 39.83
CA LEU A 670 37.28 -18.90 39.91
C LEU A 670 37.09 -17.99 38.71
N TRP A 671 36.86 -18.55 37.52
CA TRP A 671 36.53 -17.78 36.33
C TRP A 671 35.22 -17.02 36.54
N ALA A 672 34.14 -17.70 36.93
CA ALA A 672 32.87 -17.03 37.22
C ALA A 672 33.02 -15.94 38.30
N TRP A 673 33.74 -16.24 39.39
CA TRP A 673 33.99 -15.30 40.48
C TRP A 673 34.83 -14.09 40.05
N TYR A 674 35.91 -14.32 39.31
CA TYR A 674 36.82 -13.28 38.85
C TYR A 674 36.12 -12.23 37.99
N GLY A 675 35.12 -12.63 37.20
CA GLY A 675 34.28 -11.69 36.45
C GLY A 675 33.47 -10.72 37.33
N LYS A 676 33.22 -11.06 38.59
CA LYS A 676 32.49 -10.22 39.57
C LYS A 676 33.42 -9.52 40.57
N ASN A 677 34.47 -10.20 41.04
CA ASN A 677 35.43 -9.68 42.02
C ASN A 677 36.83 -10.30 41.78
N PRO A 678 37.66 -9.67 40.93
CA PRO A 678 38.98 -10.17 40.56
C PRO A 678 39.93 -10.37 41.75
N GLU A 679 39.98 -9.40 42.67
CA GLU A 679 40.91 -9.41 43.80
C GLU A 679 40.64 -10.58 44.73
N THR A 680 39.36 -10.80 45.06
CA THR A 680 38.96 -11.91 45.94
C THR A 680 39.16 -13.26 45.27
N ALA A 681 38.85 -13.38 43.98
CA ALA A 681 39.08 -14.63 43.24
C ALA A 681 40.57 -15.00 43.18
N LEU A 682 41.47 -14.02 43.00
CA LEU A 682 42.92 -14.25 43.04
C LEU A 682 43.41 -14.65 44.43
N ALA A 683 42.92 -14.00 45.50
CA ALA A 683 43.26 -14.38 46.87
C ALA A 683 42.83 -15.83 47.18
N MET A 684 41.65 -16.22 46.71
CA MET A 684 41.11 -17.57 46.94
C MET A 684 41.83 -18.65 46.14
N LEU A 685 42.44 -18.33 44.98
CA LEU A 685 43.29 -19.27 44.23
C LEU A 685 44.47 -19.79 45.07
N GLU A 686 44.97 -19.03 46.05
CA GLU A 686 46.05 -19.51 46.93
C GLU A 686 45.58 -20.55 47.96
N THR A 687 44.27 -20.62 48.20
CA THR A 687 43.65 -21.48 49.21
C THR A 687 43.22 -22.85 48.67
N VAL A 688 43.19 -23.04 47.35
CA VAL A 688 42.69 -24.27 46.72
C VAL A 688 43.75 -25.37 46.67
N LYS A 689 43.31 -26.63 46.85
CA LYS A 689 44.17 -27.83 46.81
C LYS A 689 44.46 -28.26 45.37
N LEU A 690 45.37 -27.57 44.69
CA LEU A 690 45.88 -27.89 43.34
C LEU A 690 47.42 -27.93 43.34
N THR A 691 48.03 -28.60 42.37
CA THR A 691 49.48 -28.50 42.13
C THR A 691 49.88 -27.10 41.69
N ASP A 692 51.14 -26.73 41.94
CA ASP A 692 51.70 -25.43 41.54
C ASP A 692 51.54 -25.17 40.04
N LYS A 693 51.68 -26.21 39.21
CA LYS A 693 51.47 -26.14 37.76
C LYS A 693 50.03 -25.71 37.42
N HIS A 694 49.03 -26.39 37.99
CA HIS A 694 47.62 -26.08 37.75
C HIS A 694 47.22 -24.71 38.31
N ARG A 695 47.76 -24.33 39.48
CA ARG A 695 47.56 -23.00 40.05
C ARG A 695 48.12 -21.89 39.16
N ALA A 696 49.35 -22.06 38.67
CA ALA A 696 50.00 -21.09 37.77
C ALA A 696 49.24 -20.95 36.44
N ASP A 697 48.71 -22.03 35.88
CA ASP A 697 47.90 -21.99 34.66
C ASP A 697 46.57 -21.25 34.88
N ILE A 698 45.83 -21.53 35.97
CA ILE A 698 44.61 -20.79 36.29
C ILE A 698 44.91 -19.29 36.46
N LEU A 699 45.99 -18.95 37.19
CA LEU A 699 46.41 -17.56 37.38
C LEU A 699 46.67 -16.85 36.05
N ALA A 700 47.40 -17.50 35.14
CA ALA A 700 47.69 -16.97 33.82
C ALA A 700 46.41 -16.73 33.00
N ARG A 701 45.49 -17.71 32.98
CA ARG A 701 44.20 -17.61 32.26
C ARG A 701 43.28 -16.53 32.83
N LEU A 702 43.20 -16.40 34.16
CA LEU A 702 42.39 -15.35 34.80
C LEU A 702 42.93 -13.95 34.48
N LYS A 703 44.26 -13.74 34.54
CA LYS A 703 44.89 -12.47 34.16
C LYS A 703 44.75 -12.15 32.67
N ALA A 704 44.69 -13.16 31.80
CA ALA A 704 44.46 -12.97 30.38
C ALA A 704 43.03 -12.53 30.05
N ARG A 705 42.04 -12.73 30.95
CA ARG A 705 40.65 -12.27 30.76
C ARG A 705 40.50 -10.74 30.85
N THR A 706 41.44 -10.07 31.52
CA THR A 706 41.47 -8.61 31.71
C THR A 706 42.21 -7.85 30.59
N GLN A 707 42.81 -8.55 29.63
CA GLN A 707 43.31 -7.99 28.37
C GLN A 707 42.27 -8.19 27.26
#